data_AF-A0A167GXM4-F1
#
_entry.id   AF-A0A167GXM4-F1
#
_cell.length_a   1.000
_cell.length_b   1.000
_cell.length_c   1.000
_cell.angle_alpha   90.00
_cell.angle_beta   90.00
_cell.angle_gamma   90.00
#
_symmetry.space_group_name_H-M   'P 1'
#
loop_
_entity.id
_entity.type
_entity.pdbx_description
1 polymer ?
#
loop_
_entity_poly.entity_id
_entity_poly.type
_entity_poly.pdbx_seq_one_letter_code
_entity_poly.pdbx_strand_id
1 'polypeptide(L)'
;MKTVFIPILIFFCTLQMIYSQSENGVVALDIPVRNSLMFNRFIANPTFSFVREPNMYIALTNKRELLELEDAPQTFLGTYSGRFGENVGAGIGLFQQNYGVFTTFGGLLNVAYNIRLQEDSNLTFGINAGAYNSGLNNGKVVTNFDDPALENIPSNFSLTASPSFNYGTGFMDFGITLHNIVTYNFQTSGIIKENPEQGIQGHLMYTGYLGGYGFFGESKFTALGKTEFQKDNTILSGTILLTVPKGIWAQASYNTIYGASGGLGINITPQIAIEYQYEKAFMGLSDLGASHEITLAYRFKNNNYYDYSRDEELAGLFTSGSKRKKKKSSKKAVATTPETTITQPEEESIPEDLFTDTREKERIAAKEKARQEAEAQARIASEEKARQEAEAQARIASEEKARQEAETQARIVSEEKEVKETTSEIINPTDAIGQQLNTLTNQTETEAVAQTKLLAQLESAVASKQQTLSDLKEENDLGEQGIFVAPKPFKSITGENEAIENLKINLDTVILRQARKIAQLEALLIDRRKTFKNKDDATNLHFQTTLATLKSEQNKAIKTREALVSSLTQIAVATAFERKRRIKRASYTNEEARYSQDRARLAAIKQNTPKQQTPLAIEDLDFGEERNTNIQILKNVSNTESGYYLVVAVHNDSGKRDDFLTKVVASGKQNIDFFYDVNTSKYYIYTQKFDSIQEANAALNLKGNNIYEEKMSLLKIEN
;
A
#
# COMPACT_ATOMS: atom_id res chain seq x y z
N MET A 1 -42.43 -3.76 -8.03
CA MET A 1 -41.91 -3.11 -6.80
C MET A 1 -40.81 -2.10 -7.18
N LYS A 2 -41.16 -0.85 -7.50
CA LYS A 2 -40.19 0.22 -7.88
C LYS A 2 -40.70 1.63 -7.53
N THR A 3 -41.30 1.82 -6.35
CA THR A 3 -42.01 3.08 -5.99
C THR A 3 -41.92 3.49 -4.51
N VAL A 4 -40.99 2.93 -3.71
CA VAL A 4 -40.90 3.18 -2.25
C VAL A 4 -39.61 3.91 -1.82
N PHE A 5 -38.64 4.12 -2.72
CA PHE A 5 -37.36 4.76 -2.39
C PHE A 5 -37.35 6.30 -2.42
N ILE A 6 -38.41 6.93 -2.94
CA ILE A 6 -38.46 8.40 -3.12
C ILE A 6 -38.95 9.17 -1.86
N PRO A 7 -39.89 8.68 -1.02
CA PRO A 7 -40.32 9.43 0.17
C PRO A 7 -39.23 9.56 1.25
N ILE A 8 -38.35 8.55 1.37
CA ILE A 8 -37.30 8.50 2.40
C ILE A 8 -36.18 9.51 2.11
N LEU A 9 -35.91 9.79 0.84
CA LEU A 9 -34.89 10.78 0.44
C LEU A 9 -35.37 12.24 0.66
N ILE A 10 -36.69 12.48 0.63
CA ILE A 10 -37.27 13.83 0.75
C ILE A 10 -37.49 14.22 2.23
N PHE A 11 -37.73 13.26 3.13
CA PHE A 11 -37.93 13.54 4.56
C PHE A 11 -36.66 14.01 5.29
N PHE A 12 -35.46 13.79 4.73
CA PHE A 12 -34.20 14.30 5.28
C PHE A 12 -33.85 15.74 4.88
N CYS A 13 -34.61 16.36 3.96
CA CYS A 13 -34.28 17.68 3.38
C CYS A 13 -35.05 18.86 3.99
N THR A 14 -35.80 18.67 5.09
CA THR A 14 -36.62 19.73 5.71
C THR A 14 -36.40 19.86 7.22
N LEU A 15 -35.14 20.07 7.62
CA LEU A 15 -34.78 20.59 8.95
C LEU A 15 -34.03 21.92 8.77
N GLN A 16 -34.80 23.02 8.71
CA GLN A 16 -34.25 24.36 8.85
C GLN A 16 -33.86 24.59 10.32
N MET A 17 -32.60 24.36 10.65
CA MET A 17 -32.02 24.64 11.96
C MET A 17 -31.47 26.07 11.96
N ILE A 18 -32.30 27.03 12.37
CA ILE A 18 -31.84 28.38 12.72
C ILE A 18 -31.31 28.32 14.16
N TYR A 19 -29.99 28.35 14.34
CA TYR A 19 -29.38 28.54 15.66
C TYR A 19 -28.53 29.81 15.68
N SER A 20 -28.83 30.66 16.66
CA SER A 20 -28.09 31.88 16.98
C SER A 20 -26.81 31.52 17.74
N GLN A 21 -25.68 32.14 17.40
CA GLN A 21 -24.46 32.07 18.21
C GLN A 21 -24.68 32.85 19.51
N SER A 22 -25.04 32.16 20.59
CA SER A 22 -25.61 32.80 21.78
C SER A 22 -24.74 32.86 23.04
N GLU A 23 -23.60 32.15 23.13
CA GLU A 23 -22.83 32.12 24.40
C GLU A 23 -21.32 32.42 24.32
N ASN A 24 -20.59 32.14 23.24
CA ASN A 24 -19.17 32.50 23.14
C ASN A 24 -18.75 32.80 21.69
N GLY A 25 -18.36 34.04 21.40
CA GLY A 25 -17.92 34.52 20.07
C GLY A 25 -16.53 34.04 19.66
N VAL A 26 -16.30 32.72 19.73
CA VAL A 26 -15.04 32.07 19.34
C VAL A 26 -15.25 31.41 17.98
N VAL A 27 -14.67 31.98 16.94
CA VAL A 27 -14.63 31.32 15.62
C VAL A 27 -13.70 30.12 15.73
N ALA A 28 -14.19 28.93 15.39
CA ALA A 28 -13.37 27.72 15.33
C ALA A 28 -12.31 27.85 14.22
N LEU A 29 -11.18 27.16 14.38
CA LEU A 29 -10.10 27.23 13.40
C LEU A 29 -10.42 26.40 12.15
N ASP A 30 -10.94 27.04 11.11
CA ASP A 30 -10.85 26.61 9.72
C ASP A 30 -10.02 27.62 8.92
N ILE A 31 -9.11 27.13 8.08
CA ILE A 31 -8.34 27.94 7.13
C ILE A 31 -8.78 27.52 5.72
N PRO A 32 -9.45 28.39 4.94
CA PRO A 32 -10.19 27.99 3.73
C PRO A 32 -9.32 27.62 2.51
N VAL A 33 -8.05 27.29 2.72
CA VAL A 33 -7.05 26.92 1.71
C VAL A 33 -7.07 25.40 1.50
N ARG A 34 -8.24 24.93 1.06
CA ARG A 34 -8.65 23.50 1.02
C ARG A 34 -8.51 22.82 -0.35
N ASN A 35 -8.25 23.60 -1.40
CA ASN A 35 -8.37 23.21 -2.81
C ASN A 35 -7.04 23.02 -3.55
N SER A 36 -5.92 23.56 -3.04
CA SER A 36 -4.59 23.30 -3.61
C SER A 36 -4.05 21.95 -3.14
N LEU A 37 -3.54 21.15 -4.08
CA LEU A 37 -2.65 20.02 -3.76
C LEU A 37 -1.18 20.32 -4.07
N MET A 38 -0.87 21.53 -4.57
CA MET A 38 0.50 21.94 -4.86
C MET A 38 1.15 22.71 -3.68
N PHE A 39 0.39 23.57 -3.01
CA PHE A 39 0.88 24.38 -1.89
C PHE A 39 0.03 24.22 -0.63
N ASN A 40 0.55 24.67 0.52
CA ASN A 40 -0.15 24.70 1.81
C ASN A 40 -0.71 23.33 2.30
N ARG A 41 -0.22 22.23 1.71
CA ARG A 41 -0.80 20.88 1.84
C ARG A 41 -0.91 20.38 3.29
N PHE A 42 -0.03 20.83 4.17
CA PHE A 42 -0.05 20.48 5.60
C PHE A 42 -1.29 21.00 6.34
N ILE A 43 -1.97 22.03 5.83
CA ILE A 43 -3.25 22.51 6.35
C ILE A 43 -4.36 21.51 6.01
N ALA A 44 -4.40 21.02 4.77
CA ALA A 44 -5.35 20.00 4.34
C ALA A 44 -5.15 18.65 5.04
N ASN A 45 -3.90 18.26 5.33
CA ASN A 45 -3.58 17.12 6.18
C ASN A 45 -2.20 17.29 6.84
N PRO A 46 -2.06 17.16 8.18
CA PRO A 46 -0.78 17.37 8.85
C PRO A 46 0.37 16.44 8.40
N THR A 47 0.11 15.30 7.75
CA THR A 47 1.17 14.43 7.20
C THR A 47 1.76 14.94 5.88
N PHE A 48 1.08 15.84 5.18
CA PHE A 48 1.45 16.25 3.81
C PHE A 48 2.61 17.25 3.73
N SER A 49 3.20 17.69 4.85
CA SER A 49 4.53 18.32 4.83
C SER A 49 5.67 17.34 4.52
N PHE A 50 5.38 16.03 4.59
CA PHE A 50 6.31 14.96 4.21
C PHE A 50 5.76 14.06 3.08
N VAL A 51 4.49 13.65 3.18
CA VAL A 51 3.91 12.65 2.26
C VAL A 51 3.81 13.21 0.84
N ARG A 52 4.54 12.57 -0.10
CA ARG A 52 4.71 13.04 -1.48
C ARG A 52 5.20 14.50 -1.57
N GLU A 53 5.94 14.99 -0.58
CA GLU A 53 6.46 16.36 -0.57
C GLU A 53 7.99 16.38 -0.74
N PRO A 54 8.49 16.64 -1.97
CA PRO A 54 9.93 16.62 -2.24
C PRO A 54 10.63 17.96 -1.98
N ASN A 55 9.88 19.07 -1.98
CA ASN A 55 10.43 20.42 -2.00
C ASN A 55 10.11 21.19 -0.71
N MET A 56 10.78 22.32 -0.52
CA MET A 56 10.43 23.32 0.49
C MET A 56 9.91 24.56 -0.22
N TYR A 57 8.80 25.10 0.27
CA TYR A 57 8.16 26.29 -0.28
C TYR A 57 7.97 27.35 0.81
N ILE A 58 8.23 28.61 0.47
CA ILE A 58 7.52 29.73 1.05
C ILE A 58 6.31 30.01 0.14
N ALA A 59 5.10 30.03 0.67
CA ALA A 59 3.90 30.39 -0.11
C ALA A 59 3.17 31.56 0.55
N LEU A 60 2.80 32.55 -0.27
CA LEU A 60 1.94 33.67 0.11
C LEU A 60 0.63 33.50 -0.64
N THR A 61 -0.44 33.21 0.09
CA THR A 61 -1.77 32.96 -0.44
C THR A 61 -2.72 34.07 0.01
N ASN A 62 -3.45 34.65 -0.94
CA ASN A 62 -4.63 35.46 -0.65
C ASN A 62 -5.86 34.76 -1.22
N LYS A 63 -6.85 34.50 -0.37
CA LYS A 63 -8.17 34.01 -0.76
C LYS A 63 -9.21 35.06 -0.40
N ARG A 64 -10.05 35.44 -1.35
CA ARG A 64 -11.25 36.23 -1.13
C ARG A 64 -12.45 35.37 -1.50
N GLU A 65 -13.27 35.08 -0.50
CA GLU A 65 -14.47 34.27 -0.69
C GLU A 65 -15.65 35.16 -1.09
N LEU A 66 -16.63 34.57 -1.78
CA LEU A 66 -17.95 35.16 -1.98
C LEU A 66 -17.95 36.62 -2.50
N LEU A 67 -17.35 36.87 -3.67
CA LEU A 67 -17.12 38.23 -4.21
C LEU A 67 -18.35 39.14 -4.34
N GLU A 68 -19.57 38.60 -4.40
CA GLU A 68 -20.81 39.38 -4.52
C GLU A 68 -21.30 39.91 -3.16
N LEU A 69 -20.71 39.43 -2.05
CA LEU A 69 -20.97 39.93 -0.71
C LEU A 69 -20.11 41.17 -0.40
N GLU A 70 -20.73 42.21 0.17
CA GLU A 70 -19.99 43.36 0.70
C GLU A 70 -19.26 42.96 1.99
N ASP A 71 -18.01 43.42 2.17
CA ASP A 71 -17.12 43.00 3.25
C ASP A 71 -16.89 41.46 3.38
N ALA A 72 -16.96 40.75 2.23
CA ALA A 72 -16.80 39.30 2.16
C ALA A 72 -15.51 38.75 2.80
N PRO A 73 -15.51 37.49 3.29
CA PRO A 73 -14.37 36.91 3.98
C PRO A 73 -13.07 36.95 3.17
N GLN A 74 -12.01 37.45 3.79
CA GLN A 74 -10.68 37.54 3.18
C GLN A 74 -9.62 36.90 4.07
N THR A 75 -8.90 35.93 3.52
CA THR A 75 -7.80 35.22 4.17
C THR A 75 -6.47 35.61 3.54
N PHE A 76 -5.52 36.02 4.37
CA PHE A 76 -4.10 36.11 4.05
C PHE A 76 -3.37 34.99 4.78
N LEU A 77 -2.55 34.24 4.07
CA LEU A 77 -1.77 33.13 4.62
C LEU A 77 -0.34 33.21 4.09
N GLY A 78 0.63 33.24 5.00
CA GLY A 78 2.04 33.03 4.68
C GLY A 78 2.51 31.73 5.30
N THR A 79 2.98 30.79 4.49
CA THR A 79 3.54 29.51 4.97
C THR A 79 5.00 29.35 4.58
N TYR A 80 5.72 28.59 5.40
CA TYR A 80 6.99 27.97 5.06
C TYR A 80 6.92 26.50 5.47
N SER A 81 6.94 25.59 4.51
CA SER A 81 6.76 24.15 4.77
C SER A 81 7.47 23.27 3.75
N GLY A 82 7.79 22.05 4.18
CA GLY A 82 8.30 20.99 3.33
C GLY A 82 9.11 19.96 4.11
N ARG A 83 9.89 19.17 3.37
CA ARG A 83 10.73 18.11 3.92
C ARG A 83 12.12 18.62 4.31
N PHE A 84 12.40 18.64 5.62
CA PHE A 84 13.66 19.13 6.19
C PHE A 84 14.69 18.02 6.43
N GLY A 85 14.29 16.75 6.41
CA GLY A 85 15.20 15.61 6.53
C GLY A 85 14.67 14.33 5.88
N GLU A 86 15.43 13.24 6.00
CA GLU A 86 15.04 11.95 5.42
C GLU A 86 13.73 11.42 5.99
N ASN A 87 13.46 11.64 7.29
CA ASN A 87 12.28 11.13 7.99
C ASN A 87 11.38 12.24 8.57
N VAL A 88 11.65 13.52 8.28
CA VAL A 88 10.97 14.66 8.93
C VAL A 88 10.51 15.71 7.91
N GLY A 89 9.21 16.00 7.94
CA GLY A 89 8.60 17.19 7.36
C GLY A 89 8.20 18.17 8.47
N ALA A 90 8.17 19.45 8.17
CA ALA A 90 7.69 20.47 9.08
C ALA A 90 7.02 21.62 8.31
N GLY A 91 6.27 22.43 9.02
CA GLY A 91 5.67 23.64 8.49
C GLY A 91 5.43 24.69 9.57
N ILE A 92 5.50 25.94 9.17
CA ILE A 92 4.97 27.08 9.91
C ILE A 92 4.04 27.86 8.99
N GLY A 93 2.87 28.21 9.48
CA GLY A 93 1.93 29.12 8.83
C GLY A 93 1.64 30.30 9.75
N LEU A 94 1.50 31.49 9.16
CA LEU A 94 0.92 32.67 9.80
C LEU A 94 -0.27 33.10 8.96
N PHE A 95 -1.41 33.33 9.59
CA PHE A 95 -2.64 33.68 8.88
C PHE A 95 -3.37 34.85 9.54
N GLN A 96 -4.05 35.61 8.70
CA GLN A 96 -5.02 36.62 9.10
C GLN A 96 -6.30 36.42 8.29
N GLN A 97 -7.42 36.25 8.98
CA GLN A 97 -8.75 36.11 8.40
C GLN A 97 -9.61 37.28 8.85
N ASN A 98 -10.19 37.99 7.90
CA ASN A 98 -11.10 39.10 8.13
C ASN A 98 -12.51 38.64 7.77
N TYR A 99 -13.43 38.64 8.74
CA TYR A 99 -14.84 38.29 8.57
C TYR A 99 -15.68 39.54 8.89
N GLY A 100 -15.90 40.40 7.90
CA GLY A 100 -16.47 41.73 8.12
C GLY A 100 -15.64 42.55 9.12
N VAL A 101 -16.25 42.84 10.28
CA VAL A 101 -15.64 43.55 11.42
C VAL A 101 -14.83 42.65 12.36
N PHE A 102 -14.93 41.33 12.27
CA PHE A 102 -14.09 40.42 13.06
C PHE A 102 -12.76 40.16 12.36
N THR A 103 -11.71 40.01 13.14
CA THR A 103 -10.37 39.64 12.66
C THR A 103 -9.80 38.54 13.52
N THR A 104 -9.42 37.43 12.87
CA THR A 104 -8.70 36.31 13.48
C THR A 104 -7.27 36.33 12.97
N PHE A 105 -6.30 36.40 13.88
CA PHE A 105 -4.87 36.29 13.55
C PHE A 105 -4.26 35.14 14.33
N GLY A 106 -3.43 34.33 13.66
CA GLY A 106 -2.82 33.18 14.30
C GLY A 106 -1.63 32.60 13.58
N GLY A 107 -1.00 31.65 14.26
CA GLY A 107 0.04 30.79 13.74
C GLY A 107 -0.38 29.33 13.75
N LEU A 108 0.23 28.55 12.86
CA LEU A 108 0.07 27.11 12.78
C LEU A 108 1.46 26.47 12.71
N LEU A 109 1.75 25.55 13.61
CA LEU A 109 2.97 24.74 13.58
C LEU A 109 2.62 23.32 13.14
N ASN A 110 3.41 22.78 12.24
CA ASN A 110 3.27 21.43 11.73
C ASN A 110 4.58 20.65 11.90
N VAL A 111 4.46 19.40 12.34
CA VAL A 111 5.54 18.41 12.32
C VAL A 111 4.98 17.10 11.79
N ALA A 112 5.68 16.50 10.81
CA ALA A 112 5.40 15.17 10.30
C ALA A 112 6.64 14.28 10.43
N TYR A 113 6.48 13.10 11.03
CA TYR A 113 7.54 12.12 11.22
C TYR A 113 7.21 10.83 10.46
N ASN A 114 8.14 10.36 9.65
CA ASN A 114 7.99 9.18 8.81
C ASN A 114 8.83 8.00 9.31
N ILE A 115 8.23 6.82 9.32
CA ILE A 115 8.85 5.55 9.61
C ILE A 115 8.75 4.69 8.35
N ARG A 116 9.88 4.45 7.69
CA ARG A 116 9.95 3.50 6.57
C ARG A 116 9.83 2.07 7.12
N LEU A 117 8.82 1.34 6.67
CA LEU A 117 8.59 -0.06 7.05
C LEU A 117 9.24 -1.01 6.04
N GLN A 118 9.12 -0.70 4.75
CA GLN A 118 9.74 -1.39 3.61
C GLN A 118 10.09 -0.35 2.53
N GLU A 119 10.68 -0.77 1.41
CA GLU A 119 11.03 0.13 0.31
C GLU A 119 9.81 0.90 -0.23
N ASP A 120 8.72 0.18 -0.50
CA ASP A 120 7.43 0.72 -0.96
C ASP A 120 6.38 0.93 0.15
N SER A 121 6.76 0.92 1.43
CA SER A 121 5.80 1.05 2.55
C SER A 121 6.33 1.95 3.66
N ASN A 122 5.56 2.98 4.00
CA ASN A 122 5.93 3.95 5.03
C ASN A 122 4.74 4.38 5.89
N LEU A 123 5.03 4.83 7.10
CA LEU A 123 4.07 5.23 8.11
C LEU A 123 4.39 6.66 8.54
N THR A 124 3.51 7.61 8.25
CA THR A 124 3.70 9.02 8.62
C THR A 124 2.73 9.40 9.72
N PHE A 125 3.26 9.93 10.82
CA PHE A 125 2.50 10.61 11.85
C PHE A 125 2.65 12.11 11.66
N GLY A 126 1.57 12.87 11.78
CA GLY A 126 1.57 14.32 11.63
C GLY A 126 0.83 14.97 12.78
N ILE A 127 1.21 16.18 13.15
CA ILE A 127 0.43 17.02 14.06
C ILE A 127 0.47 18.48 13.60
N ASN A 128 -0.70 19.09 13.55
CA ASN A 128 -0.86 20.54 13.47
C ASN A 128 -1.19 21.06 14.88
N ALA A 129 -0.50 22.11 15.32
CA ALA A 129 -0.82 22.88 16.51
C ALA A 129 -1.10 24.33 16.09
N GLY A 130 -2.33 24.80 16.31
CA GLY A 130 -2.76 26.16 15.98
C GLY A 130 -2.81 27.03 17.23
N ALA A 131 -2.38 28.28 17.13
CA ALA A 131 -2.51 29.28 18.19
C ALA A 131 -3.01 30.58 17.57
N TYR A 132 -4.20 31.05 17.94
CA TYR A 132 -4.85 32.19 17.30
C TYR A 132 -5.64 33.04 18.28
N ASN A 133 -5.74 34.33 17.99
CA ASN A 133 -6.61 35.28 18.66
C ASN A 133 -7.71 35.74 17.69
N SER A 134 -8.97 35.65 18.11
CA SER A 134 -10.14 36.10 17.35
C SER A 134 -10.85 37.21 18.12
N GLY A 135 -11.11 38.36 17.50
CA GLY A 135 -11.78 39.48 18.16
C GLY A 135 -12.36 40.52 17.20
N LEU A 136 -13.05 41.51 17.77
CA LEU A 136 -13.56 42.65 17.02
C LEU A 136 -12.41 43.58 16.59
N ASN A 137 -12.48 44.06 15.36
CA ASN A 137 -11.54 45.05 14.82
C ASN A 137 -12.21 46.43 14.80
N ASN A 138 -12.04 47.18 15.89
CA ASN A 138 -12.68 48.49 16.08
C ASN A 138 -12.36 49.49 14.95
N GLY A 139 -11.21 49.36 14.27
CA GLY A 139 -10.86 50.20 13.11
C GLY A 139 -11.71 49.96 11.85
N LYS A 140 -12.52 48.90 11.82
CA LYS A 140 -13.53 48.62 10.78
C LYS A 140 -14.97 48.94 11.23
N VAL A 141 -15.19 49.23 12.50
CA VAL A 141 -16.53 49.47 13.04
C VAL A 141 -16.91 50.92 12.74
N VAL A 142 -17.93 51.11 11.90
CA VAL A 142 -18.48 52.43 11.58
C VAL A 142 -19.81 52.58 12.29
N THR A 143 -19.84 53.35 13.38
CA THR A 143 -21.07 53.73 14.08
C THR A 143 -21.30 55.25 14.02
N ASN A 144 -22.57 55.66 14.12
CA ASN A 144 -22.93 57.07 14.22
C ASN A 144 -22.79 57.63 15.66
N PHE A 145 -22.66 56.72 16.64
CA PHE A 145 -22.51 56.99 18.07
C PHE A 145 -21.64 55.89 18.68
N ASP A 146 -20.84 56.20 19.69
CA ASP A 146 -20.07 55.19 20.40
C ASP A 146 -21.00 54.23 21.16
N ASP A 147 -20.87 52.92 20.91
CA ASP A 147 -21.67 51.88 21.57
C ASP A 147 -20.80 51.13 22.61
N PRO A 148 -21.06 51.31 23.92
CA PRO A 148 -20.32 50.62 24.98
C PRO A 148 -20.39 49.09 24.93
N ALA A 149 -21.37 48.52 24.21
CA ALA A 149 -21.45 47.08 23.98
C ALA A 149 -20.37 46.56 23.02
N LEU A 150 -19.86 47.42 22.12
CA LEU A 150 -18.79 47.08 21.18
C LEU A 150 -17.39 47.28 21.78
N GLU A 151 -17.24 48.23 22.71
CA GLU A 151 -15.96 48.48 23.41
C GLU A 151 -15.49 47.29 24.27
N ASN A 152 -16.42 46.48 24.78
CA ASN A 152 -16.16 45.43 25.76
C ASN A 152 -16.15 44.00 25.20
N ILE A 153 -16.11 43.82 23.86
CA ILE A 153 -16.04 42.48 23.26
C ILE A 153 -14.62 41.91 23.43
N PRO A 154 -14.43 40.83 24.24
CA PRO A 154 -13.10 40.31 24.52
C PRO A 154 -12.55 39.55 23.31
N SER A 155 -11.27 39.77 22.98
CA SER A 155 -10.56 38.91 22.03
C SER A 155 -10.30 37.54 22.67
N ASN A 156 -10.62 36.46 21.96
CA ASN A 156 -10.48 35.07 22.41
C ASN A 156 -9.20 34.44 21.84
N PHE A 157 -8.24 34.13 22.72
CA PHE A 157 -7.04 33.38 22.40
C PHE A 157 -7.27 31.89 22.62
N SER A 158 -7.07 31.10 21.57
CA SER A 158 -7.31 29.65 21.57
C SER A 158 -6.12 28.88 21.03
N LEU A 159 -5.86 27.72 21.64
CA LEU A 159 -4.87 26.73 21.22
C LEU A 159 -5.59 25.48 20.70
N THR A 160 -5.30 25.05 19.49
CA THR A 160 -5.83 23.84 18.86
C THR A 160 -4.76 22.80 18.59
N ALA A 161 -5.14 21.53 18.59
CA ALA A 161 -4.32 20.43 18.09
C ALA A 161 -5.12 19.53 17.16
N SER A 162 -4.52 19.17 16.01
CA SER A 162 -5.06 18.26 15.02
C SER A 162 -4.01 17.20 14.65
N PRO A 163 -3.99 16.03 15.32
CA PRO A 163 -3.11 14.92 14.97
C PRO A 163 -3.62 14.15 13.76
N SER A 164 -2.70 13.51 13.03
CA SER A 164 -3.00 12.68 11.88
C SER A 164 -2.03 11.52 11.70
N PHE A 165 -2.48 10.55 10.92
CA PHE A 165 -1.81 9.31 10.62
C PHE A 165 -1.99 9.00 9.13
N ASN A 166 -0.95 8.48 8.47
CA ASN A 166 -0.99 8.12 7.06
C ASN A 166 -0.11 6.89 6.79
N TYR A 167 -0.66 5.91 6.11
CA TYR A 167 0.01 4.72 5.61
C TYR A 167 0.24 4.87 4.11
N GLY A 168 1.49 5.11 3.72
CA GLY A 168 1.90 5.25 2.33
C GLY A 168 2.39 3.93 1.75
N THR A 169 1.99 3.68 0.51
CA THR A 169 2.49 2.60 -0.36
C THR A 169 3.26 3.17 -1.56
N GLY A 170 3.71 2.36 -2.51
CA GLY A 170 4.37 2.83 -3.73
C GLY A 170 3.58 3.94 -4.48
N PHE A 171 2.26 3.78 -4.63
CA PHE A 171 1.40 4.74 -5.38
C PHE A 171 0.15 5.23 -4.64
N MET A 172 -0.27 4.58 -3.55
CA MET A 172 -1.45 4.98 -2.77
C MET A 172 -1.06 5.40 -1.35
N ASP A 173 -1.71 6.41 -0.79
CA ASP A 173 -1.53 6.85 0.58
C ASP A 173 -2.90 6.95 1.28
N PHE A 174 -3.05 6.31 2.43
CA PHE A 174 -4.31 6.20 3.17
C PHE A 174 -4.15 6.81 4.56
N GLY A 175 -5.00 7.75 4.96
CA GLY A 175 -4.83 8.37 6.28
C GLY A 175 -6.09 8.86 6.95
N ILE A 176 -5.90 9.24 8.21
CA ILE A 176 -6.93 9.71 9.13
C ILE A 176 -6.37 10.95 9.84
N THR A 177 -7.15 12.03 9.89
CA THR A 177 -6.88 13.25 10.66
C THR A 177 -8.00 13.47 11.66
N LEU A 178 -7.65 13.86 12.88
CA LEU A 178 -8.59 14.30 13.89
C LEU A 178 -8.49 15.83 13.95
N HIS A 179 -9.47 16.54 13.40
CA HIS A 179 -9.46 18.01 13.37
C HIS A 179 -9.92 18.59 14.70
N ASN A 180 -9.18 19.59 15.18
CA ASN A 180 -9.50 20.43 16.35
C ASN A 180 -9.86 19.64 17.64
N ILE A 181 -9.33 18.42 17.79
CA ILE A 181 -9.72 17.47 18.85
C ILE A 181 -9.48 17.97 20.27
N VAL A 182 -8.50 18.86 20.45
CA VAL A 182 -8.36 19.70 21.65
C VAL A 182 -8.39 21.14 21.18
N THR A 183 -9.33 21.92 21.73
CA THR A 183 -9.41 23.38 21.55
C THR A 183 -9.51 24.00 22.94
N TYR A 184 -8.43 24.61 23.43
CA TYR A 184 -8.40 25.28 24.74
C TYR A 184 -8.50 26.79 24.58
N ASN A 185 -9.50 27.41 25.20
CA ASN A 185 -9.69 28.86 25.22
C ASN A 185 -9.19 29.40 26.57
N PHE A 186 -8.30 30.39 26.52
CA PHE A 186 -7.67 30.96 27.72
C PHE A 186 -8.59 31.94 28.48
N GLN A 187 -9.45 32.67 27.78
CA GLN A 187 -10.42 33.62 28.35
C GLN A 187 -11.49 32.90 29.16
N THR A 188 -12.03 31.79 28.67
CA THR A 188 -12.95 30.92 29.43
C THR A 188 -12.21 29.89 30.29
N SER A 189 -10.87 29.83 30.20
CA SER A 189 -9.98 28.92 30.92
C SER A 189 -10.37 27.44 30.81
N GLY A 190 -10.92 27.02 29.67
CA GLY A 190 -11.52 25.71 29.48
C GLY A 190 -11.35 25.13 28.07
N ILE A 191 -11.56 23.81 27.96
CA ILE A 191 -11.64 23.13 26.66
C ILE A 191 -13.04 23.36 26.08
N ILE A 192 -13.11 23.85 24.85
CA ILE A 192 -14.34 23.98 24.08
C ILE A 192 -14.83 22.56 23.74
N LYS A 193 -15.94 22.15 24.36
CA LYS A 193 -16.56 20.82 24.15
C LYS A 193 -17.48 20.77 22.92
N GLU A 194 -17.91 21.94 22.46
CA GLU A 194 -18.88 22.16 21.39
C GLU A 194 -18.18 22.91 20.25
N ASN A 195 -17.21 22.28 19.58
CA ASN A 195 -16.56 22.87 18.41
C ASN A 195 -17.19 22.29 17.12
N PRO A 196 -17.81 23.10 16.25
CA PRO A 196 -18.44 22.62 15.02
C PRO A 196 -17.41 22.05 14.02
N GLU A 197 -16.22 22.67 13.94
CA GLU A 197 -15.10 22.23 13.10
C GLU A 197 -14.24 21.14 13.78
N GLN A 198 -14.78 20.45 14.78
CA GLN A 198 -14.19 19.23 15.33
C GLN A 198 -14.73 18.03 14.56
N GLY A 199 -13.84 17.23 13.98
CA GLY A 199 -14.24 16.13 13.13
C GLY A 199 -13.18 15.08 12.88
N ILE A 200 -13.59 13.97 12.27
CA ILE A 200 -12.72 12.88 11.82
C ILE A 200 -12.70 12.89 10.30
N GLN A 201 -11.53 13.15 9.71
CA GLN A 201 -11.31 13.13 8.28
C GLN A 201 -10.58 11.85 7.89
N GLY A 202 -11.16 11.03 7.02
CA GLY A 202 -10.47 9.94 6.31
C GLY A 202 -10.10 10.37 4.90
N HIS A 203 -8.93 9.97 4.41
CA HIS A 203 -8.50 10.25 3.03
C HIS A 203 -7.84 9.07 2.34
N LEU A 204 -7.97 9.04 1.02
CA LEU A 204 -7.30 8.14 0.10
C LEU A 204 -6.70 8.96 -1.03
N MET A 205 -5.38 8.84 -1.23
CA MET A 205 -4.64 9.50 -2.28
C MET A 205 -4.02 8.47 -3.21
N TYR A 206 -4.07 8.73 -4.52
CA TYR A 206 -3.30 8.02 -5.55
C TYR A 206 -2.36 9.00 -6.22
N THR A 207 -1.08 8.65 -6.37
CA THR A 207 -0.08 9.39 -7.13
C THR A 207 0.58 8.46 -8.14
N GLY A 208 0.46 8.78 -9.43
CA GLY A 208 1.05 8.04 -10.54
C GLY A 208 1.78 8.95 -11.53
N TYR A 209 2.52 8.35 -12.45
CA TYR A 209 3.27 9.07 -13.49
C TYR A 209 2.86 8.60 -14.88
N LEU A 210 2.69 9.54 -15.80
CA LEU A 210 2.34 9.34 -17.19
C LEU A 210 3.62 9.16 -18.01
N GLY A 211 3.86 7.94 -18.49
CA GLY A 211 4.96 7.65 -19.41
C GLY A 211 4.66 8.10 -20.84
N GLY A 212 5.70 8.47 -21.60
CA GLY A 212 5.60 8.80 -23.02
C GLY A 212 6.47 9.98 -23.44
N TYR A 213 6.51 10.24 -24.75
CA TYR A 213 7.20 11.40 -25.33
C TYR A 213 6.21 12.54 -25.62
N GLY A 214 6.66 13.79 -25.52
CA GLY A 214 5.89 14.98 -25.90
C GLY A 214 5.69 15.96 -24.74
N PHE A 215 4.63 16.78 -24.82
CA PHE A 215 4.34 17.79 -23.80
C PHE A 215 4.01 17.18 -22.43
N PHE A 216 3.24 16.09 -22.41
CA PHE A 216 2.80 15.38 -21.20
C PHE A 216 3.74 14.25 -20.73
N GLY A 217 4.89 14.05 -21.37
CA GLY A 217 5.86 13.05 -20.91
C GLY A 217 6.30 13.33 -19.47
N GLU A 218 6.39 12.28 -18.65
CA GLU A 218 6.76 12.34 -17.22
C GLU A 218 5.78 13.17 -16.35
N SER A 219 4.54 13.40 -16.81
CA SER A 219 3.55 14.14 -16.01
C SER A 219 3.09 13.36 -14.78
N LYS A 220 3.05 14.04 -13.64
CA LYS A 220 2.57 13.51 -12.36
C LYS A 220 1.08 13.72 -12.25
N PHE A 221 0.34 12.64 -12.03
CA PHE A 221 -1.10 12.64 -11.77
C PHE A 221 -1.32 12.32 -10.29
N THR A 222 -2.08 13.16 -9.59
CA THR A 222 -2.47 12.94 -8.20
C THR A 222 -3.98 13.09 -8.06
N ALA A 223 -4.63 12.11 -7.46
CA ALA A 223 -6.05 12.15 -7.11
C ALA A 223 -6.20 11.91 -5.61
N LEU A 224 -7.00 12.73 -4.93
CA LEU A 224 -7.27 12.67 -3.49
C LEU A 224 -8.77 12.65 -3.27
N GLY A 225 -9.28 11.63 -2.59
CA GLY A 225 -10.63 11.62 -1.98
C GLY A 225 -10.53 11.84 -0.47
N LYS A 226 -11.41 12.67 0.09
CA LYS A 226 -11.54 12.94 1.53
C LYS A 226 -13.00 12.84 1.94
N THR A 227 -13.26 12.19 3.08
CA THR A 227 -14.55 12.20 3.76
C THR A 227 -14.34 12.70 5.18
N GLU A 228 -15.05 13.74 5.56
CA GLU A 228 -14.93 14.37 6.88
C GLU A 228 -16.26 14.32 7.61
N PHE A 229 -16.24 13.78 8.83
CA PHE A 229 -17.38 13.68 9.72
C PHE A 229 -17.20 14.72 10.82
N GLN A 230 -17.88 15.86 10.68
CA GLN A 230 -18.00 16.90 11.70
C GLN A 230 -19.28 16.65 12.52
N LYS A 231 -19.55 17.48 13.54
CA LYS A 231 -20.67 17.27 14.47
C LYS A 231 -22.04 17.31 13.79
N ASP A 232 -22.24 18.26 12.87
CA ASP A 232 -23.55 18.60 12.31
C ASP A 232 -23.66 18.29 10.79
N ASN A 233 -22.55 17.85 10.18
CA ASN A 233 -22.35 17.82 8.74
C ASN A 233 -21.31 16.76 8.33
N THR A 234 -21.52 16.14 7.16
CA THR A 234 -20.55 15.23 6.53
C THR A 234 -20.08 15.84 5.22
N ILE A 235 -18.78 16.09 5.09
CA ILE A 235 -18.17 16.74 3.94
C ILE A 235 -17.48 15.67 3.09
N LEU A 236 -17.96 15.47 1.87
CA LEU A 236 -17.25 14.68 0.87
C LEU A 236 -16.52 15.64 -0.06
N SER A 237 -15.23 15.40 -0.29
CA SER A 237 -14.46 16.15 -1.28
C SER A 237 -13.51 15.27 -2.07
N GLY A 238 -13.27 15.66 -3.32
CA GLY A 238 -12.33 15.02 -4.23
C GLY A 238 -11.54 16.08 -4.98
N THR A 239 -10.24 15.87 -5.13
CA THR A 239 -9.34 16.76 -5.87
C THR A 239 -8.46 15.95 -6.82
N ILE A 240 -8.29 16.43 -8.03
CA ILE A 240 -7.41 15.87 -9.05
C ILE A 240 -6.41 16.97 -9.46
N LEU A 241 -5.14 16.62 -9.52
CA LEU A 241 -4.01 17.47 -9.93
C LEU A 241 -3.23 16.75 -11.04
N LEU A 242 -2.97 17.46 -12.13
CA LEU A 242 -2.06 17.05 -13.19
C LEU A 242 -0.91 18.07 -13.28
N THR A 243 0.31 17.63 -12.98
CA THR A 243 1.53 18.45 -13.02
C THR A 243 2.42 18.00 -14.18
N VAL A 244 2.74 18.94 -15.07
CA VAL A 244 3.56 18.72 -16.26
C VAL A 244 5.00 19.21 -16.00
N PRO A 245 6.06 18.44 -16.32
CA PRO A 245 7.46 18.82 -16.06
C PRO A 245 7.92 20.13 -16.72
N LYS A 246 7.15 20.62 -17.71
CA LYS A 246 7.32 21.94 -18.32
C LYS A 246 7.00 23.11 -17.37
N GLY A 247 6.58 22.83 -16.13
CA GLY A 247 6.31 23.84 -15.10
C GLY A 247 4.90 24.41 -15.19
N ILE A 248 3.93 23.58 -15.56
CA ILE A 248 2.50 23.93 -15.64
C ILE A 248 1.72 22.85 -14.90
N TRP A 249 0.73 23.21 -14.10
CA TRP A 249 -0.20 22.27 -13.51
C TRP A 249 -1.64 22.78 -13.61
N ALA A 250 -2.57 21.83 -13.64
CA ALA A 250 -4.00 22.06 -13.59
C ALA A 250 -4.62 21.18 -12.52
N GLN A 251 -5.54 21.73 -11.74
CA GLN A 251 -6.27 21.00 -10.71
C GLN A 251 -7.76 21.27 -10.79
N ALA A 252 -8.56 20.28 -10.41
CA ALA A 252 -10.00 20.39 -10.29
C ALA A 252 -10.43 19.71 -8.99
N SER A 253 -11.27 20.37 -8.20
CA SER A 253 -11.85 19.80 -6.98
C SER A 253 -13.36 19.89 -6.96
N TYR A 254 -13.96 19.06 -6.12
CA TYR A 254 -15.36 19.10 -5.75
C TYR A 254 -15.48 18.94 -4.24
N ASN A 255 -16.37 19.69 -3.62
CA ASN A 255 -16.69 19.65 -2.19
C ASN A 255 -18.21 19.78 -2.03
N THR A 256 -18.83 18.98 -1.16
CA THR A 256 -20.29 18.98 -0.98
C THR A 256 -20.86 20.28 -0.41
N ILE A 257 -20.08 21.06 0.34
CA ILE A 257 -20.48 22.38 0.87
C ILE A 257 -20.05 23.50 -0.09
N TYR A 258 -18.78 23.51 -0.48
CA TYR A 258 -18.19 24.64 -1.22
C TYR A 258 -18.30 24.53 -2.75
N GLY A 259 -18.87 23.45 -3.28
CA GLY A 259 -19.09 23.22 -4.71
C GLY A 259 -17.84 22.79 -5.47
N ALA A 260 -17.75 23.15 -6.76
CA ALA A 260 -16.58 22.83 -7.57
C ALA A 260 -15.55 23.96 -7.57
N SER A 261 -14.28 23.58 -7.68
CA SER A 261 -13.18 24.51 -7.93
C SER A 261 -12.28 24.03 -9.07
N GLY A 262 -11.69 24.98 -9.79
CA GLY A 262 -10.70 24.75 -10.82
C GLY A 262 -9.50 25.67 -10.60
N GLY A 263 -8.30 25.15 -10.77
CA GLY A 263 -7.06 25.87 -10.58
C GLY A 263 -6.04 25.62 -11.68
N LEU A 264 -5.25 26.64 -11.98
CA LEU A 264 -4.14 26.59 -12.92
C LEU A 264 -2.92 27.24 -12.26
N GLY A 265 -1.75 26.64 -12.46
CA GLY A 265 -0.51 27.21 -11.98
C GLY A 265 0.66 27.04 -12.94
N ILE A 266 1.60 27.97 -12.86
CA ILE A 266 2.75 28.10 -13.76
C ILE A 266 4.01 28.47 -12.97
N ASN A 267 5.13 27.88 -13.37
CA ASN A 267 6.46 28.28 -12.93
C ASN A 267 6.94 29.45 -13.78
N ILE A 268 6.86 30.66 -13.24
CA ILE A 268 7.49 31.86 -13.83
C ILE A 268 9.01 31.60 -13.99
N THR A 269 9.63 31.08 -12.94
CA THR A 269 11.01 30.56 -12.96
C THR A 269 11.04 29.20 -12.24
N PRO A 270 12.13 28.42 -12.29
CA PRO A 270 12.23 27.15 -11.55
C PRO A 270 12.13 27.31 -10.03
N GLN A 271 12.18 28.55 -9.52
CA GLN A 271 12.09 28.89 -8.11
C GLN A 271 10.88 29.76 -7.77
N ILE A 272 10.14 30.30 -8.75
CA ILE A 272 8.98 31.17 -8.53
C ILE A 272 7.79 30.58 -9.29
N ALA A 273 6.79 30.16 -8.54
CA ALA A 273 5.53 29.62 -8.99
C ALA A 273 4.39 30.59 -8.68
N ILE A 274 3.39 30.65 -9.54
CA ILE A 274 2.11 31.30 -9.26
C ILE A 274 0.98 30.33 -9.57
N GLU A 275 -0.01 30.27 -8.69
CA GLU A 275 -1.22 29.48 -8.83
C GLU A 275 -2.44 30.39 -8.64
N TYR A 276 -3.45 30.18 -9.47
CA TYR A 276 -4.75 30.82 -9.37
C TYR A 276 -5.83 29.75 -9.32
N GLN A 277 -6.77 29.90 -8.40
CA GLN A 277 -7.92 29.01 -8.27
C GLN A 277 -9.22 29.80 -8.20
N TYR A 278 -10.26 29.19 -8.72
CA TYR A 278 -11.62 29.66 -8.74
C TYR A 278 -12.53 28.59 -8.13
N GLU A 279 -13.33 28.94 -7.13
CA GLU A 279 -14.25 28.07 -6.41
C GLU A 279 -15.67 28.66 -6.50
N LYS A 280 -16.66 27.84 -6.85
CA LYS A 280 -18.08 28.26 -6.87
C LYS A 280 -18.98 27.19 -6.25
N ALA A 281 -19.75 27.61 -5.25
CA ALA A 281 -20.79 26.80 -4.63
C ALA A 281 -21.99 26.58 -5.56
N PHE A 282 -22.61 25.40 -5.44
CA PHE A 282 -23.81 25.03 -6.20
C PHE A 282 -25.08 24.91 -5.36
N MET A 283 -24.94 24.87 -4.03
CA MET A 283 -26.04 24.64 -3.08
C MET A 283 -25.87 25.59 -1.90
N GLY A 284 -26.95 26.29 -1.50
CA GLY A 284 -26.98 27.21 -0.36
C GLY A 284 -26.23 28.53 -0.55
N LEU A 285 -25.00 28.49 -1.06
CA LEU A 285 -24.10 29.64 -1.23
C LEU A 285 -23.91 30.05 -2.70
N SER A 286 -24.73 29.53 -3.64
CA SER A 286 -24.60 29.76 -5.08
C SER A 286 -24.73 31.24 -5.50
N ASP A 287 -25.51 31.98 -4.71
CA ASP A 287 -25.99 33.34 -4.99
C ASP A 287 -25.13 34.40 -4.27
N LEU A 288 -24.02 33.98 -3.65
CA LEU A 288 -23.05 34.82 -2.96
C LEU A 288 -21.77 35.03 -3.80
N GLY A 289 -21.86 34.80 -5.12
CA GLY A 289 -20.75 34.92 -6.05
C GLY A 289 -19.80 33.74 -6.08
N ALA A 290 -18.54 34.03 -6.40
CA ALA A 290 -17.46 33.06 -6.50
C ALA A 290 -16.28 33.46 -5.60
N SER A 291 -15.49 32.47 -5.22
CA SER A 291 -14.30 32.60 -4.39
C SER A 291 -13.05 32.50 -5.24
N HIS A 292 -12.10 33.40 -5.03
CA HIS A 292 -10.86 33.51 -5.82
C HIS A 292 -9.66 33.38 -4.88
N GLU A 293 -8.69 32.54 -5.27
CA GLU A 293 -7.46 32.30 -4.53
C GLU A 293 -6.25 32.54 -5.45
N ILE A 294 -5.30 33.33 -4.99
CA ILE A 294 -4.01 33.57 -5.66
C ILE A 294 -2.91 33.17 -4.68
N THR A 295 -2.04 32.26 -5.12
CA THR A 295 -0.86 31.82 -4.36
C THR A 295 0.41 32.13 -5.15
N LEU A 296 1.31 32.91 -4.54
CA LEU A 296 2.68 33.13 -5.02
C LEU A 296 3.63 32.28 -4.16
N ALA A 297 4.38 31.37 -4.77
CA ALA A 297 5.26 30.46 -4.06
C ALA A 297 6.72 30.58 -4.53
N TYR A 298 7.64 30.57 -3.56
CA TYR A 298 9.08 30.45 -3.78
C TYR A 298 9.56 29.05 -3.39
N ARG A 299 10.05 28.30 -4.38
CA ARG A 299 10.59 26.94 -4.23
C ARG A 299 12.10 26.97 -3.98
N PHE A 300 12.54 26.38 -2.88
CA PHE A 300 13.95 26.15 -2.60
C PHE A 300 14.45 24.94 -3.39
N LYS A 301 15.68 25.01 -3.90
CA LYS A 301 16.35 23.87 -4.53
C LYS A 301 16.85 22.93 -3.44
N ASN A 302 16.34 21.71 -3.45
CA ASN A 302 16.82 20.65 -2.57
C ASN A 302 18.10 20.04 -3.15
N ASN A 303 19.14 19.86 -2.32
CA ASN A 303 20.36 19.16 -2.71
C ASN A 303 20.32 17.66 -2.36
N ASN A 304 19.32 17.23 -1.59
CA ASN A 304 19.17 15.84 -1.15
C ASN A 304 18.22 15.09 -2.11
N TYR A 305 18.63 13.91 -2.56
CA TYR A 305 17.82 13.04 -3.39
C TYR A 305 17.02 12.06 -2.52
N TYR A 306 15.75 12.36 -2.30
CA TYR A 306 14.76 11.44 -1.74
C TYR A 306 14.06 10.63 -2.85
N ASP A 307 13.50 9.46 -2.53
CA ASP A 307 12.92 8.53 -3.53
C ASP A 307 11.79 9.10 -4.40
N TYR A 308 11.09 10.15 -3.93
CA TYR A 308 10.05 10.87 -4.69
C TYR A 308 10.54 12.15 -5.38
N SER A 309 11.84 12.42 -5.39
CA SER A 309 12.42 13.70 -5.85
C SER A 309 13.42 13.58 -6.99
N ARG A 310 13.62 12.36 -7.54
CA ARG A 310 14.57 12.15 -8.65
C ARG A 310 14.19 12.89 -9.94
N ASP A 311 12.89 13.14 -10.15
CA ASP A 311 12.34 13.52 -11.47
C ASP A 311 11.64 14.90 -11.49
N GLU A 312 11.63 15.67 -10.39
CA GLU A 312 10.90 16.97 -10.29
C GLU A 312 11.74 18.23 -10.58
N GLU A 313 12.71 18.18 -11.49
CA GLU A 313 13.33 19.40 -12.07
C GLU A 313 12.35 20.11 -13.03
N LEU A 314 11.25 20.64 -12.48
CA LEU A 314 10.26 21.41 -13.24
C LEU A 314 10.91 22.64 -13.88
N ALA A 315 10.74 22.79 -15.19
CA ALA A 315 11.16 23.98 -15.94
C ALA A 315 10.40 25.24 -15.49
N GLY A 316 10.91 26.41 -15.90
CA GLY A 316 10.20 27.68 -15.76
C GLY A 316 10.06 28.39 -17.11
N LEU A 317 9.04 29.22 -17.26
CA LEU A 317 8.73 29.94 -18.50
C LEU A 317 9.92 30.75 -19.05
N PHE A 318 10.80 31.24 -18.17
CA PHE A 318 11.98 32.03 -18.53
C PHE A 318 13.33 31.27 -18.49
N THR A 319 13.35 29.92 -18.43
CA THR A 319 14.63 29.18 -18.52
C THR A 319 15.11 29.02 -19.96
N SER A 320 16.05 29.88 -20.39
CA SER A 320 16.92 29.59 -21.53
C SER A 320 17.73 28.32 -21.27
N GLY A 321 17.82 27.44 -22.27
CA GLY A 321 18.30 26.08 -22.11
C GLY A 321 19.78 25.99 -21.69
N SER A 322 20.04 25.44 -20.51
CA SER A 322 21.40 25.14 -20.04
C SER A 322 21.55 23.66 -19.69
N LYS A 323 22.05 22.87 -20.65
CA LYS A 323 22.48 21.48 -20.41
C LYS A 323 23.65 21.48 -19.43
N ARG A 324 23.40 21.19 -18.16
CA ARG A 324 24.42 21.29 -17.10
C ARG A 324 25.34 20.06 -17.08
N LYS A 325 26.58 20.21 -17.57
CA LYS A 325 27.65 19.20 -17.44
C LYS A 325 27.90 18.90 -15.96
N LYS A 326 27.73 17.65 -15.50
CA LYS A 326 28.13 17.23 -14.15
C LYS A 326 29.67 17.27 -14.02
N LYS A 327 30.19 18.00 -13.02
CA LYS A 327 31.61 17.98 -12.64
C LYS A 327 31.97 16.61 -12.05
N LYS A 328 33.09 16.02 -12.47
CA LYS A 328 33.72 14.89 -11.75
C LYS A 328 34.32 15.41 -10.45
N SER A 329 34.06 14.74 -9.32
CA SER A 329 34.82 14.94 -8.08
C SER A 329 36.11 14.11 -8.11
N SER A 330 37.21 14.70 -7.65
CA SER A 330 38.51 14.04 -7.55
C SER A 330 38.57 13.14 -6.31
N LYS A 331 38.82 11.83 -6.48
CA LYS A 331 39.17 10.95 -5.36
C LYS A 331 40.58 11.29 -4.85
N LYS A 332 40.75 11.40 -3.54
CA LYS A 332 42.08 11.39 -2.89
C LYS A 332 42.67 9.98 -2.97
N ALA A 333 43.99 9.89 -3.12
CA ALA A 333 44.73 8.64 -3.06
C ALA A 333 44.90 8.13 -1.62
N VAL A 334 45.03 6.81 -1.47
CA VAL A 334 45.54 6.12 -0.27
C VAL A 334 46.59 5.09 -0.74
N ALA A 335 47.53 4.76 0.13
CA ALA A 335 48.88 4.33 -0.22
C ALA A 335 49.06 2.86 -0.65
N THR A 336 50.15 2.66 -1.39
CA THR A 336 50.76 1.39 -1.84
C THR A 336 51.68 0.77 -0.77
N THR A 337 51.79 -0.56 -0.73
CA THR A 337 53.02 -1.33 -0.39
C THR A 337 52.85 -2.82 -0.85
N PRO A 338 53.92 -3.62 -1.07
CA PRO A 338 54.03 -4.37 -2.34
C PRO A 338 54.52 -5.84 -2.24
N GLU A 339 54.85 -6.44 -3.41
CA GLU A 339 55.64 -7.67 -3.66
C GLU A 339 54.95 -9.02 -3.32
N THR A 340 55.20 -10.14 -4.04
CA THR A 340 56.45 -10.58 -4.69
C THR A 340 56.25 -11.36 -6.00
N THR A 341 57.23 -11.32 -6.91
CA THR A 341 57.31 -12.10 -8.17
C THR A 341 58.40 -13.18 -8.08
N ILE A 342 58.16 -14.40 -8.58
CA ILE A 342 59.20 -15.31 -9.13
C ILE A 342 58.68 -16.03 -10.39
N THR A 343 59.59 -16.31 -11.32
CA THR A 343 59.43 -16.71 -12.75
C THR A 343 59.46 -18.22 -13.06
N GLN A 344 58.78 -18.60 -14.16
CA GLN A 344 59.18 -19.46 -15.33
C GLN A 344 60.30 -20.53 -15.21
N PRO A 345 60.25 -21.67 -15.96
CA PRO A 345 60.49 -21.68 -17.43
C PRO A 345 59.75 -22.73 -18.30
N GLU A 346 60.10 -22.75 -19.60
CA GLU A 346 59.56 -23.53 -20.75
C GLU A 346 60.24 -24.90 -20.95
N GLU A 347 59.63 -25.81 -21.75
CA GLU A 347 60.31 -26.51 -22.88
C GLU A 347 59.32 -27.33 -23.78
N GLU A 348 59.78 -27.72 -24.98
CA GLU A 348 58.98 -28.23 -26.12
C GLU A 348 58.98 -29.79 -26.31
N SER A 349 58.03 -30.34 -27.10
CA SER A 349 58.21 -31.32 -28.21
C SER A 349 57.00 -32.26 -28.49
N ILE A 350 57.04 -32.99 -29.63
CA ILE A 350 55.92 -33.63 -30.39
C ILE A 350 56.51 -34.76 -31.32
N PRO A 351 55.78 -35.73 -31.93
CA PRO A 351 54.32 -36.00 -32.02
C PRO A 351 53.90 -37.52 -31.93
N GLU A 352 52.76 -37.89 -32.55
CA GLU A 352 52.25 -39.25 -32.94
C GLU A 352 51.71 -40.20 -31.82
N ASP A 353 50.65 -41.01 -32.00
CA ASP A 353 50.09 -41.61 -33.24
C ASP A 353 48.54 -41.78 -33.23
N LEU A 354 47.95 -42.27 -34.33
CA LEU A 354 46.53 -42.19 -34.72
C LEU A 354 45.70 -43.50 -34.53
N PHE A 355 44.36 -43.39 -34.67
CA PHE A 355 43.32 -44.45 -34.84
C PHE A 355 42.67 -45.15 -33.61
N THR A 356 41.61 -44.54 -33.05
CA THR A 356 40.34 -45.22 -32.66
C THR A 356 39.21 -44.21 -32.36
N ASP A 357 38.51 -43.66 -33.36
CA ASP A 357 37.50 -42.59 -33.13
C ASP A 357 36.06 -42.93 -33.59
N THR A 358 35.85 -43.89 -34.48
CA THR A 358 34.50 -44.24 -34.97
C THR A 358 33.70 -45.11 -33.99
N ARG A 359 34.31 -46.14 -33.42
CA ARG A 359 33.64 -47.05 -32.45
C ARG A 359 33.33 -46.40 -31.10
N GLU A 360 34.14 -45.45 -30.66
CA GLU A 360 33.92 -44.72 -29.41
C GLU A 360 32.70 -43.80 -29.52
N LYS A 361 32.57 -43.08 -30.65
CA LYS A 361 31.44 -42.19 -30.94
C LYS A 361 30.10 -42.91 -31.03
N GLU A 362 30.04 -44.07 -31.71
CA GLU A 362 28.82 -44.88 -31.76
C GLU A 362 28.41 -45.40 -30.36
N ARG A 363 29.39 -45.82 -29.55
CA ARG A 363 29.15 -46.27 -28.17
C ARG A 363 28.67 -45.13 -27.26
N ILE A 364 29.22 -43.93 -27.43
CA ILE A 364 28.79 -42.73 -26.69
C ILE A 364 27.36 -42.34 -27.13
N ALA A 365 27.07 -42.26 -28.42
CA ALA A 365 25.72 -41.91 -28.90
C ALA A 365 24.64 -42.91 -28.46
N ALA A 366 24.94 -44.21 -28.48
CA ALA A 366 24.02 -45.23 -27.96
C ALA A 366 23.81 -45.11 -26.44
N LYS A 367 24.85 -44.76 -25.69
CA LYS A 367 24.79 -44.55 -24.23
C LYS A 367 24.07 -43.24 -23.87
N GLU A 368 24.22 -42.20 -24.67
CA GLU A 368 23.50 -40.92 -24.55
C GLU A 368 22.00 -41.13 -24.79
N LYS A 369 21.64 -41.89 -25.84
CA LYS A 369 20.24 -42.20 -26.14
C LYS A 369 19.59 -43.09 -25.08
N ALA A 370 20.29 -44.12 -24.62
CA ALA A 370 19.83 -44.95 -23.49
C ALA A 370 19.68 -44.14 -22.20
N ARG A 371 20.55 -43.16 -21.96
CA ARG A 371 20.43 -42.23 -20.83
C ARG A 371 19.22 -41.31 -20.98
N GLN A 372 18.98 -40.73 -22.16
CA GLN A 372 17.81 -39.88 -22.43
C GLN A 372 16.49 -40.65 -22.33
N GLU A 373 16.44 -41.89 -22.81
CA GLU A 373 15.25 -42.75 -22.66
C GLU A 373 15.02 -43.15 -21.19
N ALA A 374 16.09 -43.48 -20.45
CA ALA A 374 16.00 -43.75 -19.01
C ALA A 374 15.61 -42.50 -18.19
N GLU A 375 16.10 -41.32 -18.55
CA GLU A 375 15.80 -40.04 -17.90
C GLU A 375 14.38 -39.56 -18.22
N ALA A 376 13.88 -39.79 -19.44
CA ALA A 376 12.48 -39.57 -19.81
C ALA A 376 11.55 -40.55 -19.07
N GLN A 377 11.90 -41.84 -18.96
CA GLN A 377 11.14 -42.81 -18.17
C GLN A 377 11.18 -42.49 -16.68
N ALA A 378 12.32 -42.06 -16.13
CA ALA A 378 12.44 -41.60 -14.76
C ALA A 378 11.59 -40.35 -14.49
N ARG A 379 11.53 -39.41 -15.45
CA ARG A 379 10.66 -38.22 -15.34
C ARG A 379 9.18 -38.60 -15.35
N ILE A 380 8.74 -39.43 -16.30
CA ILE A 380 7.34 -39.92 -16.36
C ILE A 380 6.99 -40.69 -15.09
N ALA A 381 7.86 -41.58 -14.60
CA ALA A 381 7.66 -42.30 -13.35
C ALA A 381 7.63 -41.35 -12.13
N SER A 382 8.39 -40.25 -12.13
CA SER A 382 8.35 -39.23 -11.09
C SER A 382 7.08 -38.38 -11.13
N GLU A 383 6.57 -38.03 -12.32
CA GLU A 383 5.30 -37.31 -12.49
C GLU A 383 4.11 -38.21 -12.12
N GLU A 384 4.12 -39.48 -12.52
CA GLU A 384 3.06 -40.43 -12.20
C GLU A 384 3.05 -40.77 -10.70
N LYS A 385 4.24 -40.95 -10.09
CA LYS A 385 4.36 -41.10 -8.63
C LYS A 385 3.91 -39.84 -7.87
N ALA A 386 4.30 -38.65 -8.31
CA ALA A 386 3.84 -37.39 -7.71
C ALA A 386 2.32 -37.21 -7.84
N ARG A 387 1.72 -37.65 -8.96
CA ARG A 387 0.27 -37.65 -9.17
C ARG A 387 -0.45 -38.64 -8.25
N GLN A 388 0.06 -39.87 -8.11
CA GLN A 388 -0.49 -40.88 -7.20
C GLN A 388 -0.34 -40.47 -5.74
N GLU A 389 0.78 -39.86 -5.35
CA GLU A 389 0.99 -39.31 -4.00
C GLU A 389 0.06 -38.13 -3.72
N ALA A 390 -0.15 -37.23 -4.68
CA ALA A 390 -1.11 -36.14 -4.55
C ALA A 390 -2.56 -36.64 -4.41
N GLU A 391 -2.95 -37.67 -5.17
CA GLU A 391 -4.29 -38.27 -5.11
C GLU A 391 -4.51 -39.06 -3.79
N ALA A 392 -3.49 -39.79 -3.32
CA ALA A 392 -3.52 -40.45 -2.03
C ALA A 392 -3.60 -39.45 -0.86
N GLN A 393 -2.83 -38.35 -0.91
CA GLN A 393 -2.88 -37.28 0.09
C GLN A 393 -4.23 -36.54 0.07
N ALA A 394 -4.81 -36.31 -1.11
CA ALA A 394 -6.15 -35.74 -1.23
C ALA A 394 -7.21 -36.65 -0.58
N ARG A 395 -7.10 -37.98 -0.78
CA ARG A 395 -7.99 -38.96 -0.15
C ARG A 395 -7.83 -38.97 1.37
N ILE A 396 -6.60 -39.06 1.89
CA ILE A 396 -6.32 -39.02 3.33
C ILE A 396 -6.86 -37.73 3.96
N ALA A 397 -6.65 -36.57 3.32
CA ALA A 397 -7.16 -35.30 3.81
C ALA A 397 -8.71 -35.23 3.81
N SER A 398 -9.39 -35.92 2.90
CA SER A 398 -10.86 -36.01 2.90
C SER A 398 -11.39 -36.96 4.00
N GLU A 399 -10.68 -38.05 4.26
CA GLU A 399 -11.02 -39.07 5.25
C GLU A 399 -10.79 -38.57 6.69
N GLU A 400 -9.69 -37.85 6.91
CA GLU A 400 -9.38 -37.20 8.18
C GLU A 400 -10.36 -36.05 8.49
N LYS A 401 -10.75 -35.26 7.48
CA LYS A 401 -11.81 -34.25 7.64
C LYS A 401 -13.15 -34.89 8.04
N ALA A 402 -13.56 -35.98 7.37
CA ALA A 402 -14.78 -36.70 7.72
C ALA A 402 -14.73 -37.29 9.14
N ARG A 403 -13.54 -37.75 9.59
CA ARG A 403 -13.32 -38.23 10.96
C ARG A 403 -13.45 -37.11 12.00
N GLN A 404 -12.87 -35.93 11.75
CA GLN A 404 -12.99 -34.77 12.64
C GLN A 404 -14.44 -34.24 12.70
N GLU A 405 -15.16 -34.24 11.58
CA GLU A 405 -16.59 -33.91 11.54
C GLU A 405 -17.45 -34.92 12.33
N ALA A 406 -17.13 -36.21 12.27
CA ALA A 406 -17.80 -37.24 13.06
C ALA A 406 -17.51 -37.16 14.56
N GLU A 407 -16.25 -36.90 14.95
CA GLU A 407 -15.83 -36.78 16.35
C GLU A 407 -16.40 -35.52 17.02
N THR A 408 -16.40 -34.39 16.31
CA THR A 408 -17.07 -33.16 16.79
C THR A 408 -18.59 -33.36 16.91
N GLN A 409 -19.24 -34.02 15.94
CA GLN A 409 -20.66 -34.33 16.02
C GLN A 409 -21.00 -35.31 17.17
N ALA A 410 -20.08 -36.23 17.52
CA ALA A 410 -20.22 -37.06 18.72
C ALA A 410 -20.08 -36.25 20.02
N ARG A 411 -19.09 -35.33 20.11
CA ARG A 411 -18.90 -34.43 21.27
C ARG A 411 -20.13 -33.54 21.49
N ILE A 412 -20.71 -33.00 20.43
CA ILE A 412 -21.96 -32.22 20.47
C ILE A 412 -23.13 -33.05 21.01
N VAL A 413 -23.25 -34.33 20.62
CA VAL A 413 -24.34 -35.20 21.09
C VAL A 413 -24.17 -35.62 22.56
N SER A 414 -22.94 -35.67 23.10
CA SER A 414 -22.72 -35.78 24.54
C SER A 414 -23.03 -34.48 25.29
N GLU A 415 -22.57 -33.32 24.79
CA GLU A 415 -22.87 -32.01 25.39
C GLU A 415 -24.39 -31.71 25.38
N GLU A 416 -25.11 -32.04 24.30
CA GLU A 416 -26.59 -31.95 24.23
C GLU A 416 -27.32 -32.83 25.24
N LYS A 417 -26.72 -33.94 25.67
CA LYS A 417 -27.29 -34.83 26.70
C LYS A 417 -27.01 -34.30 28.09
N GLU A 418 -25.79 -33.87 28.38
CA GLU A 418 -25.44 -33.27 29.69
C GLU A 418 -26.28 -32.01 29.96
N VAL A 419 -26.45 -31.13 28.97
CA VAL A 419 -27.28 -29.90 29.10
C VAL A 419 -28.76 -30.24 29.36
N LYS A 420 -29.28 -31.37 28.84
CA LYS A 420 -30.64 -31.84 29.10
C LYS A 420 -30.79 -32.54 30.46
N GLU A 421 -29.80 -33.30 30.89
CA GLU A 421 -29.83 -34.04 32.16
C GLU A 421 -29.61 -33.13 33.38
N THR A 422 -28.95 -31.97 33.21
CA THR A 422 -28.61 -31.07 34.34
C THR A 422 -29.75 -30.09 34.73
N THR A 423 -30.79 -29.92 33.90
CA THR A 423 -31.72 -28.76 34.01
C THR A 423 -33.20 -29.14 34.19
N SER A 424 -33.48 -30.23 34.93
CA SER A 424 -34.83 -30.83 35.05
C SER A 424 -35.49 -30.74 36.43
N GLU A 425 -35.49 -29.56 37.07
CA GLU A 425 -36.58 -29.20 38.00
C GLU A 425 -37.57 -28.29 37.25
N ILE A 426 -38.54 -28.92 36.56
CA ILE A 426 -39.58 -28.21 35.82
C ILE A 426 -40.54 -27.55 36.82
N ILE A 427 -40.25 -26.30 37.18
CA ILE A 427 -41.27 -25.43 37.75
C ILE A 427 -42.30 -25.19 36.65
N ASN A 428 -43.56 -25.56 36.90
CA ASN A 428 -44.70 -25.20 36.07
C ASN A 428 -45.38 -23.96 36.67
N PRO A 429 -44.94 -22.74 36.32
CA PRO A 429 -45.56 -21.52 36.81
C PRO A 429 -47.02 -21.42 36.37
N THR A 430 -47.88 -21.13 37.34
CA THR A 430 -49.31 -20.93 37.13
C THR A 430 -49.64 -19.52 36.63
N ASP A 431 -48.69 -18.57 36.73
CA ASP A 431 -48.84 -17.21 36.24
C ASP A 431 -48.35 -17.03 34.79
N ALA A 432 -49.04 -16.17 34.03
CA ALA A 432 -48.77 -15.96 32.60
C ALA A 432 -47.35 -15.45 32.31
N ILE A 433 -46.75 -14.64 33.21
CA ILE A 433 -45.38 -14.12 33.04
C ILE A 433 -44.37 -15.25 33.27
N GLY A 434 -44.58 -16.10 34.27
CA GLY A 434 -43.78 -17.31 34.49
C GLY A 434 -43.83 -18.28 33.31
N GLN A 435 -44.99 -18.46 32.67
CA GLN A 435 -45.10 -19.32 31.47
C GLN A 435 -44.34 -18.73 30.27
N GLN A 436 -44.35 -17.41 30.10
CA GLN A 436 -43.51 -16.71 29.12
C GLN A 436 -42.01 -16.86 29.43
N LEU A 437 -41.60 -16.72 30.71
CA LEU A 437 -40.23 -16.95 31.15
C LEU A 437 -39.76 -18.39 30.87
N ASN A 438 -40.60 -19.40 31.14
CA ASN A 438 -40.27 -20.80 30.84
C ASN A 438 -40.11 -21.01 29.32
N THR A 439 -41.06 -20.51 28.52
CA THR A 439 -41.02 -20.63 27.05
C THR A 439 -39.77 -19.97 26.46
N LEU A 440 -39.42 -18.78 26.94
CA LEU A 440 -38.26 -18.04 26.47
C LEU A 440 -36.92 -18.65 26.96
N THR A 441 -36.90 -19.26 28.15
CA THR A 441 -35.74 -20.00 28.67
C THR A 441 -35.40 -21.20 27.78
N ASN A 442 -36.38 -22.07 27.49
CA ASN A 442 -36.20 -23.22 26.57
C ASN A 442 -35.72 -22.78 25.17
N GLN A 443 -36.23 -21.65 24.68
CA GLN A 443 -35.80 -21.05 23.40
C GLN A 443 -34.38 -20.46 23.44
N THR A 444 -33.85 -20.14 24.62
CA THR A 444 -32.51 -19.59 24.84
C THR A 444 -31.49 -20.72 25.04
N GLU A 445 -31.87 -21.80 25.72
CA GLU A 445 -31.07 -23.03 25.83
C GLU A 445 -30.87 -23.71 24.47
N THR A 446 -31.93 -23.77 23.65
CA THR A 446 -31.84 -24.29 22.27
C THR A 446 -30.84 -23.50 21.41
N GLU A 447 -30.73 -22.19 21.62
CA GLU A 447 -29.75 -21.36 20.90
C GLU A 447 -28.34 -21.40 21.52
N ALA A 448 -28.21 -21.69 22.82
CA ALA A 448 -26.93 -21.99 23.45
C ALA A 448 -26.29 -23.25 22.84
N VAL A 449 -27.07 -24.31 22.60
CA VAL A 449 -26.61 -25.53 21.90
C VAL A 449 -26.17 -25.24 20.46
N ALA A 450 -26.88 -24.37 19.74
CA ALA A 450 -26.45 -23.95 18.40
C ALA A 450 -25.14 -23.14 18.45
N GLN A 451 -24.93 -22.34 19.50
CA GLN A 451 -23.72 -21.57 19.74
C GLN A 451 -22.51 -22.46 20.05
N THR A 452 -22.64 -23.45 20.95
CA THR A 452 -21.54 -24.38 21.27
C THR A 452 -21.11 -25.19 20.05
N LYS A 453 -22.08 -25.66 19.25
CA LYS A 453 -21.82 -26.32 17.97
C LYS A 453 -21.00 -25.46 17.00
N LEU A 454 -21.37 -24.21 16.81
CA LEU A 454 -20.65 -23.28 15.92
C LEU A 454 -19.24 -22.95 16.44
N LEU A 455 -19.07 -22.83 17.76
CA LEU A 455 -17.75 -22.67 18.39
C LEU A 455 -16.85 -23.89 18.17
N ALA A 456 -17.35 -25.10 18.35
CA ALA A 456 -16.59 -26.33 18.12
C ALA A 456 -16.17 -26.49 16.64
N GLN A 457 -17.03 -26.09 15.70
CA GLN A 457 -16.69 -26.06 14.27
C GLN A 457 -15.59 -25.03 13.95
N LEU A 458 -15.65 -23.84 14.57
CA LEU A 458 -14.60 -22.82 14.42
C LEU A 458 -13.27 -23.26 15.06
N GLU A 459 -13.32 -23.91 16.23
CA GLU A 459 -12.16 -24.50 16.91
C GLU A 459 -11.45 -25.55 16.03
N SER A 460 -12.21 -26.47 15.43
CA SER A 460 -11.68 -27.46 14.47
C SER A 460 -11.04 -26.81 13.24
N ALA A 461 -11.67 -25.77 12.67
CA ALA A 461 -11.11 -25.03 11.55
C ALA A 461 -9.79 -24.31 11.91
N VAL A 462 -9.70 -23.74 13.12
CA VAL A 462 -8.44 -23.15 13.63
C VAL A 462 -7.34 -24.21 13.75
N ALA A 463 -7.65 -25.38 14.31
CA ALA A 463 -6.69 -26.48 14.44
C ALA A 463 -6.15 -26.94 13.07
N SER A 464 -7.01 -27.07 12.06
CA SER A 464 -6.62 -27.43 10.68
C SER A 464 -5.70 -26.38 10.03
N LYS A 465 -5.99 -25.09 10.23
CA LYS A 465 -5.11 -23.99 9.79
C LYS A 465 -3.76 -24.01 10.53
N GLN A 466 -3.76 -24.28 11.84
CA GLN A 466 -2.54 -24.37 12.64
C GLN A 466 -1.67 -25.56 12.22
N GLN A 467 -2.25 -26.71 11.91
CA GLN A 467 -1.53 -27.86 11.36
C GLN A 467 -0.91 -27.52 10.00
N THR A 468 -1.67 -26.87 9.11
CA THR A 468 -1.18 -26.44 7.79
C THR A 468 0.02 -25.48 7.89
N LEU A 469 0.05 -24.62 8.90
CA LEU A 469 1.20 -23.75 9.21
C LEU A 469 2.40 -24.57 9.74
N SER A 470 2.15 -25.53 10.62
CA SER A 470 3.21 -26.41 11.17
C SER A 470 3.88 -27.23 10.07
N ASP A 471 3.09 -27.85 9.19
CA ASP A 471 3.55 -28.60 8.02
C ASP A 471 4.46 -27.77 7.11
N LEU A 472 4.06 -26.51 6.83
CA LEU A 472 4.80 -25.61 5.95
C LEU A 472 6.11 -25.12 6.61
N LYS A 473 6.10 -24.93 7.92
CA LYS A 473 7.30 -24.58 8.68
C LYS A 473 8.30 -25.73 8.71
N GLU A 474 7.85 -26.96 8.94
CA GLU A 474 8.69 -28.16 8.90
C GLU A 474 9.32 -28.38 7.52
N GLU A 475 8.54 -28.20 6.43
CA GLU A 475 9.04 -28.25 5.04
C GLU A 475 10.16 -27.23 4.80
N ASN A 476 10.01 -26.00 5.29
CA ASN A 476 11.01 -24.94 5.15
C ASN A 476 12.25 -25.19 6.03
N ASP A 477 12.06 -25.60 7.29
CA ASP A 477 13.14 -25.81 8.27
C ASP A 477 14.03 -27.01 7.89
N LEU A 478 13.45 -28.15 7.50
CA LEU A 478 14.20 -29.28 6.92
C LEU A 478 14.87 -28.89 5.61
N GLY A 479 14.19 -28.06 4.82
CA GLY A 479 14.70 -27.49 3.59
C GLY A 479 15.99 -26.69 3.75
N GLU A 480 16.08 -25.84 4.79
CA GLU A 480 17.29 -25.08 5.11
C GLU A 480 18.44 -25.95 5.64
N GLN A 481 18.14 -27.11 6.22
CA GLN A 481 19.12 -28.12 6.60
C GLN A 481 19.65 -28.94 5.40
N GLY A 482 19.22 -28.63 4.17
CA GLY A 482 19.61 -29.34 2.96
C GLY A 482 18.87 -30.68 2.76
N ILE A 483 17.89 -30.99 3.61
CA ILE A 483 17.09 -32.22 3.52
C ILE A 483 15.97 -31.98 2.51
N PHE A 484 15.94 -32.78 1.44
CA PHE A 484 14.88 -32.69 0.45
C PHE A 484 13.60 -33.37 0.96
N VAL A 485 12.56 -32.57 1.18
CA VAL A 485 11.19 -33.01 1.44
C VAL A 485 10.36 -32.75 0.19
N ALA A 486 9.59 -33.73 -0.25
CA ALA A 486 8.71 -33.56 -1.40
C ALA A 486 7.63 -32.50 -1.09
N PRO A 487 7.50 -31.43 -1.90
CA PRO A 487 6.58 -30.34 -1.61
C PRO A 487 5.12 -30.81 -1.61
N LYS A 488 4.43 -30.66 -0.47
CA LYS A 488 2.99 -30.97 -0.37
C LYS A 488 2.20 -30.11 -1.38
N PRO A 489 1.24 -30.69 -2.12
CA PRO A 489 0.46 -29.97 -3.13
C PRO A 489 -0.42 -28.89 -2.49
N PHE A 490 -0.59 -27.77 -3.19
CA PHE A 490 -1.36 -26.63 -2.69
C PHE A 490 -2.86 -26.94 -2.62
N LYS A 491 -3.41 -27.05 -1.41
CA LYS A 491 -4.86 -27.06 -1.17
C LYS A 491 -5.46 -25.71 -1.59
N SER A 492 -6.62 -25.73 -2.24
CA SER A 492 -7.36 -24.51 -2.62
C SER A 492 -7.86 -23.78 -1.36
N ILE A 493 -7.29 -22.61 -1.08
CA ILE A 493 -7.59 -21.84 0.13
C ILE A 493 -8.92 -21.09 0.10
N THR A 494 -9.50 -20.88 -1.08
CA THR A 494 -10.67 -19.98 -1.25
C THR A 494 -11.90 -20.52 -0.54
N GLY A 495 -12.29 -21.77 -0.82
CA GLY A 495 -13.49 -22.38 -0.21
C GLY A 495 -13.34 -22.67 1.28
N GLU A 496 -12.11 -22.92 1.77
CA GLU A 496 -11.84 -23.09 3.20
C GLU A 496 -11.98 -21.76 3.95
N ASN A 497 -11.46 -20.67 3.38
CA ASN A 497 -11.60 -19.34 3.96
C ASN A 497 -13.06 -18.86 3.93
N GLU A 498 -13.79 -19.12 2.84
CA GLU A 498 -15.22 -18.83 2.72
C GLU A 498 -16.05 -19.60 3.77
N ALA A 499 -15.75 -20.88 4.00
CA ALA A 499 -16.39 -21.66 5.07
C ALA A 499 -16.13 -21.06 6.46
N ILE A 500 -14.91 -20.58 6.73
CA ILE A 500 -14.55 -19.95 8.00
C ILE A 500 -15.27 -18.60 8.19
N GLU A 501 -15.39 -17.76 7.16
CA GLU A 501 -16.15 -16.51 7.25
C GLU A 501 -17.65 -16.78 7.46
N ASN A 502 -18.22 -17.77 6.77
CA ASN A 502 -19.61 -18.19 7.00
C ASN A 502 -19.83 -18.72 8.43
N LEU A 503 -18.88 -19.46 9.01
CA LEU A 503 -18.95 -19.88 10.42
C LEU A 503 -18.93 -18.69 11.39
N LYS A 504 -18.08 -17.68 11.14
CA LYS A 504 -18.05 -16.44 11.95
C LYS A 504 -19.39 -15.70 11.86
N ILE A 505 -19.93 -15.48 10.66
CA ILE A 505 -21.20 -14.77 10.44
C ILE A 505 -22.37 -15.49 11.14
N ASN A 506 -22.42 -16.82 11.05
CA ASN A 506 -23.43 -17.63 11.73
C ASN A 506 -23.30 -17.54 13.25
N LEU A 507 -22.08 -17.64 13.78
CA LEU A 507 -21.81 -17.54 15.21
C LEU A 507 -22.17 -16.15 15.76
N ASP A 508 -21.83 -15.08 15.04
CA ASP A 508 -22.18 -13.69 15.39
C ASP A 508 -23.69 -13.49 15.42
N THR A 509 -24.39 -14.06 14.43
CA THR A 509 -25.86 -14.01 14.35
C THR A 509 -26.51 -14.72 15.52
N VAL A 510 -25.97 -15.87 15.96
CA VAL A 510 -26.46 -16.59 17.14
C VAL A 510 -26.13 -15.84 18.43
N ILE A 511 -24.89 -15.34 18.60
CA ILE A 511 -24.48 -14.53 19.75
C ILE A 511 -25.40 -13.30 19.93
N LEU A 512 -25.69 -12.57 18.86
CA LEU A 512 -26.59 -11.41 18.91
C LEU A 512 -28.04 -11.78 19.24
N ARG A 513 -28.50 -12.95 18.79
CA ARG A 513 -29.87 -13.43 19.08
C ARG A 513 -29.99 -13.90 20.53
N GLN A 514 -29.02 -14.67 21.01
CA GLN A 514 -28.88 -15.09 22.41
C GLN A 514 -28.88 -13.89 23.35
N ALA A 515 -28.10 -12.85 23.04
CA ALA A 515 -28.05 -11.61 23.82
C ALA A 515 -29.41 -10.89 23.91
N ARG A 516 -30.17 -10.85 22.81
CA ARG A 516 -31.53 -10.27 22.80
C ARG A 516 -32.51 -11.09 23.67
N LYS A 517 -32.45 -12.43 23.61
CA LYS A 517 -33.31 -13.28 24.46
C LYS A 517 -32.96 -13.17 25.94
N ILE A 518 -31.67 -13.12 26.28
CA ILE A 518 -31.20 -12.88 27.65
C ILE A 518 -31.72 -11.53 28.19
N ALA A 519 -31.70 -10.47 27.37
CA ALA A 519 -32.25 -9.17 27.76
C ALA A 519 -33.79 -9.20 27.92
N GLN A 520 -34.51 -9.97 27.09
CA GLN A 520 -35.96 -10.18 27.23
C GLN A 520 -36.31 -11.00 28.49
N LEU A 521 -35.55 -12.05 28.80
CA LEU A 521 -35.68 -12.82 30.05
C LEU A 521 -35.48 -11.92 31.28
N GLU A 522 -34.44 -11.07 31.26
CA GLU A 522 -34.17 -10.12 32.33
C GLU A 522 -35.31 -9.11 32.53
N ALA A 523 -35.85 -8.55 31.43
CA ALA A 523 -36.99 -7.64 31.49
C ALA A 523 -38.25 -8.30 32.06
N LEU A 524 -38.60 -9.51 31.60
CA LEU A 524 -39.74 -10.27 32.11
C LEU A 524 -39.58 -10.65 33.59
N LEU A 525 -38.37 -10.97 34.03
CA LEU A 525 -38.06 -11.27 35.43
C LEU A 525 -38.18 -10.02 36.31
N ILE A 526 -37.73 -8.86 35.82
CA ILE A 526 -37.92 -7.57 36.50
C ILE A 526 -39.42 -7.25 36.64
N ASP A 527 -40.23 -7.48 35.61
CA ASP A 527 -41.67 -7.24 35.68
C ASP A 527 -42.39 -8.23 36.61
N ARG A 528 -42.04 -9.52 36.59
CA ARG A 528 -42.59 -10.52 37.52
C ARG A 528 -42.28 -10.18 38.99
N ARG A 529 -41.12 -9.58 39.27
CA ARG A 529 -40.76 -9.12 40.63
C ARG A 529 -41.53 -7.87 41.10
N LYS A 530 -42.17 -7.12 40.20
CA LYS A 530 -43.06 -5.99 40.59
C LYS A 530 -44.39 -6.50 41.14
N THR A 531 -44.93 -7.58 40.57
CA THR A 531 -46.18 -8.23 41.00
C THR A 531 -45.95 -9.22 42.14
N PHE A 532 -44.96 -10.10 42.03
CA PHE A 532 -44.57 -11.07 43.06
C PHE A 532 -43.40 -10.54 43.90
N LYS A 533 -43.72 -9.76 44.93
CA LYS A 533 -42.74 -9.08 45.81
C LYS A 533 -42.11 -9.98 46.88
N ASN A 534 -42.53 -11.24 47.01
CA ASN A 534 -41.92 -12.17 47.96
C ASN A 534 -40.47 -12.47 47.52
N LYS A 535 -39.53 -12.39 48.46
CA LYS A 535 -38.11 -12.67 48.20
C LYS A 535 -37.84 -14.16 48.07
N ASP A 536 -38.68 -14.99 48.69
CA ASP A 536 -38.53 -16.45 48.73
C ASP A 536 -39.41 -17.16 47.67
N ASP A 537 -39.79 -16.44 46.60
CA ASP A 537 -40.51 -17.02 45.47
C ASP A 537 -39.59 -17.94 44.65
N ALA A 538 -39.81 -19.25 44.75
CA ALA A 538 -38.99 -20.27 44.11
C ALA A 538 -38.84 -20.10 42.59
N THR A 539 -39.88 -19.59 41.92
CA THR A 539 -39.87 -19.36 40.46
C THR A 539 -38.95 -18.20 40.08
N ASN A 540 -38.99 -17.09 40.83
CA ASN A 540 -38.06 -15.97 40.66
C ASN A 540 -36.61 -16.40 40.96
N LEU A 541 -36.38 -17.19 42.00
CA LEU A 541 -35.04 -17.66 42.37
C LEU A 541 -34.44 -18.60 41.31
N HIS A 542 -35.26 -19.51 40.76
CA HIS A 542 -34.88 -20.37 39.64
C HIS A 542 -34.46 -19.55 38.42
N PHE A 543 -35.36 -18.71 37.86
CA PHE A 543 -35.02 -17.94 36.66
C PHE A 543 -33.89 -16.92 36.89
N GLN A 544 -33.70 -16.40 38.11
CA GLN A 544 -32.54 -15.57 38.45
C GLN A 544 -31.23 -16.35 38.36
N THR A 545 -31.24 -17.61 38.80
CA THR A 545 -30.09 -18.52 38.71
C THR A 545 -29.80 -18.89 37.26
N THR A 546 -30.83 -19.31 36.50
CA THR A 546 -30.71 -19.65 35.07
C THR A 546 -30.21 -18.46 34.25
N LEU A 547 -30.71 -17.24 34.50
CA LEU A 547 -30.25 -16.02 33.84
C LEU A 547 -28.77 -15.71 34.15
N ALA A 548 -28.30 -15.99 35.36
CA ALA A 548 -26.90 -15.83 35.73
C ALA A 548 -25.99 -16.83 34.99
N THR A 549 -26.42 -18.10 34.89
CA THR A 549 -25.74 -19.14 34.10
C THR A 549 -25.66 -18.76 32.62
N LEU A 550 -26.79 -18.43 31.99
CA LEU A 550 -26.84 -18.03 30.58
C LEU A 550 -25.96 -16.80 30.28
N LYS A 551 -25.90 -15.82 31.18
CA LYS A 551 -24.99 -14.66 31.06
C LYS A 551 -23.51 -15.06 31.20
N SER A 552 -23.19 -16.03 32.05
CA SER A 552 -21.83 -16.54 32.22
C SER A 552 -21.36 -17.29 30.97
N GLU A 553 -22.20 -18.20 30.45
CA GLU A 553 -21.95 -18.98 29.23
C GLU A 553 -21.80 -18.09 28.00
N GLN A 554 -22.70 -17.12 27.81
CA GLN A 554 -22.61 -16.14 26.73
C GLN A 554 -21.29 -15.35 26.77
N ASN A 555 -20.83 -14.93 27.95
CA ASN A 555 -19.54 -14.25 28.10
C ASN A 555 -18.34 -15.17 27.83
N LYS A 556 -18.43 -16.46 28.19
CA LYS A 556 -17.42 -17.47 27.85
C LYS A 556 -17.36 -17.68 26.33
N ALA A 557 -18.51 -17.81 25.67
CA ALA A 557 -18.64 -17.96 24.23
C ALA A 557 -18.03 -16.79 23.44
N ILE A 558 -18.31 -15.54 23.86
CA ILE A 558 -17.72 -14.33 23.27
C ILE A 558 -16.19 -14.34 23.38
N LYS A 559 -15.64 -14.62 24.58
CA LYS A 559 -14.18 -14.70 24.78
C LYS A 559 -13.52 -15.81 23.96
N THR A 560 -14.14 -16.99 23.87
CA THR A 560 -13.63 -18.09 23.04
C THR A 560 -13.63 -17.71 21.56
N ARG A 561 -14.71 -17.10 21.05
CA ARG A 561 -14.77 -16.57 19.69
C ARG A 561 -13.64 -15.57 19.41
N GLU A 562 -13.44 -14.59 20.30
CA GLU A 562 -12.40 -13.56 20.15
C GLU A 562 -11.00 -14.18 20.10
N ALA A 563 -10.71 -15.16 20.96
CA ALA A 563 -9.46 -15.91 20.96
C ALA A 563 -9.25 -16.71 19.67
N LEU A 564 -10.28 -17.41 19.18
CA LEU A 564 -10.22 -18.18 17.92
C LEU A 564 -10.02 -17.26 16.70
N VAL A 565 -10.70 -16.12 16.63
CA VAL A 565 -10.52 -15.13 15.56
C VAL A 565 -9.12 -14.51 15.61
N SER A 566 -8.60 -14.21 16.80
CA SER A 566 -7.22 -13.75 16.98
C SER A 566 -6.21 -14.81 16.52
N SER A 567 -6.44 -16.10 16.84
CA SER A 567 -5.60 -17.21 16.36
C SER A 567 -5.59 -17.29 14.83
N LEU A 568 -6.74 -17.20 14.16
CA LEU A 568 -6.82 -17.17 12.69
C LEU A 568 -5.99 -16.05 12.06
N THR A 569 -6.01 -14.84 12.63
CA THR A 569 -5.20 -13.72 12.11
C THR A 569 -3.70 -13.95 12.29
N GLN A 570 -3.27 -14.47 13.43
CA GLN A 570 -1.86 -14.82 13.68
C GLN A 570 -1.39 -15.94 12.72
N ILE A 571 -2.20 -16.99 12.55
CA ILE A 571 -1.90 -18.09 11.62
C ILE A 571 -1.81 -17.59 10.18
N ALA A 572 -2.69 -16.68 9.76
CA ALA A 572 -2.66 -16.09 8.42
C ALA A 572 -1.36 -15.31 8.17
N VAL A 573 -0.92 -14.50 9.12
CA VAL A 573 0.36 -13.74 9.04
C VAL A 573 1.56 -14.68 8.98
N ALA A 574 1.62 -15.67 9.88
CA ALA A 574 2.72 -16.65 9.91
C ALA A 574 2.76 -17.51 8.63
N THR A 575 1.60 -17.93 8.11
CA THR A 575 1.50 -18.68 6.85
C THR A 575 1.97 -17.84 5.65
N ALA A 576 1.66 -16.55 5.63
CA ALA A 576 2.15 -15.64 4.59
C ALA A 576 3.68 -15.45 4.65
N PHE A 577 4.27 -15.42 5.85
CA PHE A 577 5.73 -15.38 6.04
C PHE A 577 6.41 -16.66 5.52
N GLU A 578 5.97 -17.84 5.95
CA GLU A 578 6.56 -19.11 5.51
C GLU A 578 6.37 -19.36 3.99
N ARG A 579 5.26 -18.89 3.39
CA ARG A 579 5.07 -18.90 1.94
C ARG A 579 6.10 -18.02 1.21
N LYS A 580 6.42 -16.84 1.73
CA LYS A 580 7.46 -15.95 1.15
C LYS A 580 8.84 -16.61 1.22
N ARG A 581 9.18 -17.29 2.32
CA ARG A 581 10.42 -18.07 2.49
C ARG A 581 10.53 -19.17 1.43
N ARG A 582 9.46 -19.96 1.22
CA ARG A 582 9.39 -21.00 0.17
C ARG A 582 9.54 -20.43 -1.25
N ILE A 583 8.87 -19.31 -1.56
CA ILE A 583 8.96 -18.63 -2.88
C ILE A 583 10.39 -18.13 -3.15
N LYS A 584 11.01 -17.44 -2.18
CA LYS A 584 12.37 -16.88 -2.33
C LYS A 584 13.42 -17.98 -2.60
N ARG A 585 13.26 -19.14 -1.96
CA ARG A 585 14.11 -20.32 -2.23
C ARG A 585 13.88 -20.87 -3.63
N ALA A 586 12.63 -21.06 -4.04
CA ALA A 586 12.29 -21.58 -5.37
C ALA A 586 12.82 -20.68 -6.51
N SER A 587 12.79 -19.35 -6.36
CA SER A 587 13.37 -18.43 -7.34
C SER A 587 14.90 -18.56 -7.42
N TYR A 588 15.59 -18.66 -6.28
CA TYR A 588 17.05 -18.78 -6.24
C TYR A 588 17.54 -20.08 -6.90
N THR A 589 16.93 -21.22 -6.53
CA THR A 589 17.29 -22.54 -7.09
C THR A 589 17.04 -22.64 -8.60
N ASN A 590 16.00 -21.97 -9.11
CA ASN A 590 15.70 -21.96 -10.56
C ASN A 590 16.73 -21.13 -11.35
N GLU A 591 17.19 -20.00 -10.80
CA GLU A 591 18.16 -19.11 -11.45
C GLU A 591 19.56 -19.74 -11.57
N GLU A 592 20.03 -20.40 -10.51
CA GLU A 592 21.35 -21.05 -10.46
C GLU A 592 21.42 -22.28 -11.39
N ALA A 593 20.32 -23.04 -11.48
CA ALA A 593 20.16 -24.14 -12.43
C ALA A 593 20.15 -23.66 -13.89
N ARG A 594 19.40 -22.59 -14.20
CA ARG A 594 19.36 -21.97 -15.55
C ARG A 594 20.75 -21.48 -15.97
N TYR A 595 21.44 -20.74 -15.10
CA TYR A 595 22.80 -20.25 -15.38
C TYR A 595 23.76 -21.40 -15.72
N SER A 596 23.70 -22.50 -14.96
CA SER A 596 24.54 -23.68 -15.21
C SER A 596 24.27 -24.32 -16.58
N GLN A 597 23.00 -24.45 -16.98
CA GLN A 597 22.60 -24.95 -18.30
C GLN A 597 23.05 -24.01 -19.43
N ASP A 598 22.88 -22.71 -19.24
CA ASP A 598 23.27 -21.67 -20.21
C ASP A 598 24.77 -21.65 -20.47
N ARG A 599 25.60 -21.76 -19.41
CA ARG A 599 27.06 -21.85 -19.55
C ARG A 599 27.49 -23.13 -20.27
N ALA A 600 26.89 -24.27 -19.94
CA ALA A 600 27.16 -25.53 -20.63
C ALA A 600 26.78 -25.47 -22.12
N ARG A 601 25.64 -24.83 -22.43
CA ARG A 601 25.16 -24.65 -23.81
C ARG A 601 26.09 -23.75 -24.63
N LEU A 602 26.53 -22.61 -24.07
CA LEU A 602 27.49 -21.73 -24.72
C LEU A 602 28.82 -22.45 -25.01
N ALA A 603 29.32 -23.24 -24.05
CA ALA A 603 30.54 -24.02 -24.25
C ALA A 603 30.39 -25.05 -25.40
N ALA A 604 29.25 -25.75 -25.45
CA ALA A 604 28.94 -26.68 -26.52
C ALA A 604 28.85 -26.01 -27.90
N ILE A 605 28.27 -24.80 -27.99
CA ILE A 605 28.23 -24.02 -29.24
C ILE A 605 29.65 -23.64 -29.68
N LYS A 606 30.49 -23.12 -28.77
CA LYS A 606 31.87 -22.71 -29.09
C LYS A 606 32.77 -23.86 -29.55
N GLN A 607 32.57 -25.06 -29.00
CA GLN A 607 33.35 -26.25 -29.33
C GLN A 607 32.87 -26.97 -30.60
N ASN A 608 31.55 -27.12 -30.79
CA ASN A 608 30.99 -27.99 -31.83
C ASN A 608 30.64 -27.26 -33.15
N THR A 609 30.68 -25.93 -33.19
CA THR A 609 30.33 -25.16 -34.39
C THR A 609 31.53 -25.11 -35.36
N PRO A 610 31.43 -25.71 -36.57
CA PRO A 610 32.49 -25.61 -37.57
C PRO A 610 32.56 -24.19 -38.16
N LYS A 611 33.76 -23.76 -38.57
CA LYS A 611 33.94 -22.50 -39.29
C LYS A 611 33.31 -22.59 -40.68
N GLN A 612 32.46 -21.63 -41.02
CA GLN A 612 31.78 -21.56 -42.30
C GLN A 612 32.66 -20.83 -43.33
N GLN A 613 32.79 -21.37 -44.55
CA GLN A 613 33.59 -20.76 -45.62
C GLN A 613 32.81 -19.74 -46.47
N THR A 614 31.47 -19.82 -46.47
CA THR A 614 30.63 -18.82 -47.11
C THR A 614 30.40 -17.63 -46.17
N PRO A 615 30.58 -16.37 -46.62
CA PRO A 615 30.20 -15.21 -45.84
C PRO A 615 28.70 -15.24 -45.52
N LEU A 616 28.34 -15.00 -44.26
CA LEU A 616 26.93 -14.79 -43.88
C LEU A 616 26.44 -13.44 -44.41
N ALA A 617 25.15 -13.35 -44.72
CA ALA A 617 24.46 -12.10 -45.01
C ALA A 617 23.92 -11.47 -43.71
N ILE A 618 23.50 -10.19 -43.77
CA ILE A 618 22.90 -9.49 -42.62
C ILE A 618 21.52 -10.06 -42.32
N GLU A 619 20.79 -10.43 -43.37
CA GLU A 619 19.46 -11.01 -43.35
C GLU A 619 19.41 -12.39 -42.66
N ASP A 620 20.55 -13.07 -42.53
CA ASP A 620 20.68 -14.35 -41.84
C ASP A 620 20.71 -14.20 -40.30
N LEU A 621 20.87 -12.98 -39.77
CA LEU A 621 21.01 -12.68 -38.34
C LEU A 621 19.75 -12.04 -37.75
N ASP A 622 19.03 -12.79 -36.92
CA ASP A 622 18.02 -12.21 -36.02
C ASP A 622 18.73 -11.48 -34.87
N PHE A 623 18.73 -10.15 -34.87
CA PHE A 623 19.29 -9.34 -33.77
C PHE A 623 18.35 -9.22 -32.55
N GLY A 624 17.11 -9.71 -32.68
CA GLY A 624 16.06 -9.62 -31.66
C GLY A 624 15.49 -8.20 -31.51
N GLU A 625 15.34 -7.74 -30.27
CA GLU A 625 14.74 -6.42 -30.02
C GLU A 625 15.61 -5.26 -30.52
N GLU A 626 14.97 -4.30 -31.19
CA GLU A 626 15.64 -3.08 -31.64
C GLU A 626 16.04 -2.19 -30.47
N ARG A 627 17.29 -1.72 -30.47
CA ARG A 627 17.88 -0.95 -29.38
C ARG A 627 18.10 0.49 -29.80
N ASN A 628 17.61 1.41 -28.97
CA ASN A 628 17.84 2.85 -29.14
C ASN A 628 19.33 3.19 -28.98
N THR A 629 19.74 4.33 -29.53
CA THR A 629 21.11 4.86 -29.44
C THR A 629 21.53 5.33 -28.04
N ASN A 630 20.60 5.33 -27.07
CA ASN A 630 20.87 5.69 -25.68
C ASN A 630 21.38 4.48 -24.88
N ILE A 631 22.33 4.73 -23.97
CA ILE A 631 22.87 3.70 -23.07
C ILE A 631 21.76 3.22 -22.13
N GLN A 632 21.31 1.97 -22.29
CA GLN A 632 20.39 1.32 -21.37
C GLN A 632 21.14 0.93 -20.08
N ILE A 633 20.46 0.98 -18.93
CA ILE A 633 21.04 0.62 -17.63
C ILE A 633 20.19 -0.52 -17.04
N LEU A 634 20.83 -1.65 -16.74
CA LEU A 634 20.27 -2.74 -15.94
C LEU A 634 20.88 -2.73 -14.54
N LYS A 635 20.16 -3.26 -13.56
CA LYS A 635 20.62 -3.35 -12.16
C LYS A 635 20.33 -4.72 -11.59
N ASN A 636 21.16 -5.14 -10.63
CA ASN A 636 21.00 -6.42 -9.92
C ASN A 636 20.90 -7.64 -10.86
N VAL A 637 21.71 -7.65 -11.92
CA VAL A 637 21.81 -8.73 -12.90
C VAL A 637 22.68 -9.85 -12.34
N SER A 638 22.06 -10.92 -11.83
CA SER A 638 22.73 -12.09 -11.26
C SER A 638 23.84 -12.66 -12.17
N ASN A 639 24.89 -13.22 -11.54
CA ASN A 639 26.01 -13.89 -12.23
C ASN A 639 26.74 -13.03 -13.28
N THR A 640 26.61 -11.70 -13.18
CA THR A 640 27.23 -10.72 -14.09
C THR A 640 27.94 -9.65 -13.27
N GLU A 641 28.95 -8.99 -13.84
CA GLU A 641 29.71 -7.94 -13.15
C GLU A 641 29.19 -6.54 -13.48
N SER A 642 29.39 -5.59 -12.56
CA SER A 642 29.21 -4.17 -12.85
C SER A 642 30.18 -3.72 -13.96
N GLY A 643 29.68 -2.96 -14.94
CA GLY A 643 30.47 -2.52 -16.10
C GLY A 643 29.65 -2.02 -17.30
N TYR A 644 30.33 -1.81 -18.42
CA TYR A 644 29.77 -1.43 -19.71
C TYR A 644 29.99 -2.56 -20.72
N TYR A 645 28.90 -3.03 -21.33
CA TYR A 645 28.86 -4.21 -22.19
C TYR A 645 28.53 -3.79 -23.63
N LEU A 646 29.30 -4.29 -24.59
CA LEU A 646 29.01 -4.13 -26.02
C LEU A 646 28.08 -5.27 -26.46
N VAL A 647 26.79 -5.00 -26.41
CA VAL A 647 25.72 -5.95 -26.72
C VAL A 647 25.47 -5.96 -28.24
N VAL A 648 25.40 -7.14 -28.84
CA VAL A 648 25.19 -7.37 -30.28
C VAL A 648 23.78 -7.84 -30.62
N ALA A 649 23.10 -8.60 -29.75
CA ALA A 649 21.71 -9.01 -29.93
C ALA A 649 20.99 -9.19 -28.57
N VAL A 650 19.64 -9.11 -28.58
CA VAL A 650 18.81 -9.30 -27.37
C VAL A 650 17.59 -10.15 -27.68
N HIS A 651 17.48 -11.32 -27.04
CA HIS A 651 16.38 -12.27 -27.26
C HIS A 651 15.66 -12.62 -25.96
N ASN A 652 14.36 -12.86 -26.04
CA ASN A 652 13.55 -13.47 -24.97
C ASN A 652 13.51 -15.01 -25.03
N ASP A 653 13.98 -15.60 -26.14
CA ASP A 653 13.96 -17.03 -26.41
C ASP A 653 15.38 -17.62 -26.47
N SER A 654 15.57 -18.81 -25.89
CA SER A 654 16.88 -19.49 -25.83
C SER A 654 17.27 -20.15 -27.16
N GLY A 655 16.31 -20.56 -27.99
CA GLY A 655 16.57 -21.10 -29.33
C GLY A 655 17.09 -20.03 -30.28
N LYS A 656 16.47 -18.84 -30.28
CA LYS A 656 16.95 -17.67 -31.04
C LYS A 656 18.33 -17.22 -30.61
N ARG A 657 18.56 -17.14 -29.30
CA ARG A 657 19.89 -16.87 -28.72
C ARG A 657 20.94 -17.86 -29.23
N ASP A 658 20.63 -19.16 -29.19
CA ASP A 658 21.54 -20.22 -29.63
C ASP A 658 21.84 -20.16 -31.13
N ASP A 659 20.84 -19.86 -31.97
CA ASP A 659 21.01 -19.68 -33.41
C ASP A 659 21.93 -18.49 -33.73
N PHE A 660 21.69 -17.33 -33.11
CA PHE A 660 22.57 -16.16 -33.25
C PHE A 660 24.00 -16.46 -32.79
N LEU A 661 24.19 -17.08 -31.63
CA LEU A 661 25.50 -17.49 -31.13
C LEU A 661 26.21 -18.47 -32.09
N THR A 662 25.48 -19.45 -32.61
CA THR A 662 26.02 -20.45 -33.55
C THR A 662 26.49 -19.76 -34.83
N LYS A 663 25.68 -18.88 -35.42
CA LYS A 663 26.04 -18.11 -36.63
C LYS A 663 27.27 -17.21 -36.42
N VAL A 664 27.36 -16.51 -35.28
CA VAL A 664 28.52 -15.66 -34.98
C VAL A 664 29.78 -16.49 -34.71
N VAL A 665 29.68 -17.62 -34.02
CA VAL A 665 30.82 -18.54 -33.82
C VAL A 665 31.27 -19.17 -35.15
N ALA A 666 30.34 -19.55 -36.03
CA ALA A 666 30.62 -20.07 -37.37
C ALA A 666 31.38 -19.06 -38.25
N SER A 667 31.10 -17.75 -38.09
CA SER A 667 31.87 -16.65 -38.73
C SER A 667 33.31 -16.50 -38.20
N GLY A 668 33.70 -17.26 -37.17
CA GLY A 668 35.03 -17.29 -36.56
C GLY A 668 35.19 -16.46 -35.28
N LYS A 669 34.16 -15.76 -34.82
CA LYS A 669 34.21 -14.90 -33.62
C LYS A 669 33.90 -15.73 -32.35
N GLN A 670 34.96 -16.24 -31.73
CA GLN A 670 34.88 -17.01 -30.47
C GLN A 670 34.69 -16.14 -29.21
N ASN A 671 35.06 -14.85 -29.28
CA ASN A 671 34.87 -13.88 -28.20
C ASN A 671 33.46 -13.26 -28.25
N ILE A 672 32.50 -14.07 -27.81
CA ILE A 672 31.08 -13.73 -27.61
C ILE A 672 30.56 -14.47 -26.38
N ASP A 673 29.75 -13.83 -25.55
CA ASP A 673 29.16 -14.41 -24.34
C ASP A 673 27.75 -13.80 -24.15
N PHE A 674 27.00 -14.25 -23.16
CA PHE A 674 25.70 -13.67 -22.82
C PHE A 674 25.40 -13.75 -21.33
N PHE A 675 24.45 -12.95 -20.88
CA PHE A 675 23.80 -13.11 -19.58
C PHE A 675 22.28 -13.04 -19.75
N TYR A 676 21.55 -13.50 -18.74
CA TYR A 676 20.09 -13.37 -18.68
C TYR A 676 19.72 -12.45 -17.53
N ASP A 677 18.97 -11.39 -17.82
CA ASP A 677 18.36 -10.56 -16.78
C ASP A 677 16.95 -11.08 -16.48
N VAL A 678 16.71 -11.44 -15.21
CA VAL A 678 15.41 -11.93 -14.74
C VAL A 678 14.33 -10.84 -14.82
N ASN A 679 14.70 -9.58 -14.57
CA ASN A 679 13.75 -8.47 -14.50
C ASN A 679 13.12 -8.15 -15.86
N THR A 680 13.92 -8.17 -16.93
CA THR A 680 13.44 -8.00 -18.31
C THR A 680 13.13 -9.33 -19.02
N SER A 681 13.52 -10.46 -18.42
CA SER A 681 13.36 -11.82 -18.94
C SER A 681 14.03 -12.03 -20.31
N LYS A 682 15.22 -11.45 -20.49
CA LYS A 682 15.95 -11.37 -21.76
C LYS A 682 17.41 -11.82 -21.64
N TYR A 683 17.87 -12.52 -22.67
CA TYR A 683 19.28 -12.81 -22.95
C TYR A 683 19.91 -11.61 -23.67
N TYR A 684 20.96 -11.05 -23.09
CA TYR A 684 21.77 -10.00 -23.68
C TYR A 684 23.09 -10.61 -24.16
N ILE A 685 23.27 -10.71 -25.48
CA ILE A 685 24.45 -11.29 -26.11
C ILE A 685 25.47 -10.18 -26.33
N TYR A 686 26.69 -10.34 -25.83
CA TYR A 686 27.74 -9.32 -25.86
C TYR A 686 29.10 -9.86 -26.31
N THR A 687 29.96 -8.98 -26.81
CA THR A 687 31.31 -9.34 -27.27
C THR A 687 32.40 -8.96 -26.27
N GLN A 688 32.25 -7.83 -25.55
CA GLN A 688 33.26 -7.28 -24.64
C GLN A 688 32.61 -6.55 -23.45
N LYS A 689 33.30 -6.57 -22.31
CA LYS A 689 33.05 -5.78 -21.09
C LYS A 689 34.16 -4.74 -20.93
N PHE A 690 33.81 -3.54 -20.46
CA PHE A 690 34.72 -2.48 -20.05
C PHE A 690 34.30 -1.90 -18.71
N ASP A 691 35.24 -1.50 -17.87
CA ASP A 691 34.92 -0.84 -16.59
C ASP A 691 34.70 0.68 -16.77
N SER A 692 35.07 1.22 -17.94
CA SER A 692 35.08 2.64 -18.27
C SER A 692 34.22 2.96 -19.50
N ILE A 693 33.32 3.94 -19.35
CA ILE A 693 32.50 4.45 -20.47
C ILE A 693 33.36 5.03 -21.60
N GLN A 694 34.57 5.51 -21.32
CA GLN A 694 35.46 6.06 -22.35
C GLN A 694 36.05 4.95 -23.24
N GLU A 695 36.43 3.81 -22.66
CA GLU A 695 36.93 2.65 -23.40
C GLU A 695 35.80 1.98 -24.19
N ALA A 696 34.63 1.78 -23.59
CA ALA A 696 33.47 1.21 -24.26
C ALA A 696 33.02 2.04 -25.48
N ASN A 697 33.04 3.38 -25.39
CA ASN A 697 32.77 4.24 -26.55
C ASN A 697 33.90 4.20 -27.59
N ALA A 698 35.17 4.11 -27.17
CA ALA A 698 36.27 3.96 -28.11
C ALA A 698 36.15 2.65 -28.92
N ALA A 699 35.83 1.54 -28.24
CA ALA A 699 35.59 0.25 -28.88
C ALA A 699 34.33 0.24 -29.78
N LEU A 700 33.23 0.88 -29.37
CA LEU A 700 32.04 1.04 -30.21
C LEU A 700 32.33 1.86 -31.48
N ASN A 701 33.15 2.91 -31.39
CA ASN A 701 33.58 3.71 -32.54
C ASN A 701 34.62 2.99 -33.42
N LEU A 702 35.30 1.97 -32.90
CA LEU A 702 36.24 1.09 -33.62
C LEU A 702 35.56 -0.18 -34.19
N LYS A 703 34.22 -0.23 -34.19
CA LYS A 703 33.40 -1.27 -34.84
C LYS A 703 33.98 -1.69 -36.18
N GLY A 704 34.22 -2.99 -36.35
CA GLY A 704 34.70 -3.53 -37.63
C GLY A 704 33.58 -3.59 -38.66
N ASN A 705 33.93 -3.90 -39.91
CA ASN A 705 32.96 -4.26 -40.96
C ASN A 705 32.35 -5.67 -40.76
N ASN A 706 32.18 -6.09 -39.50
CA ASN A 706 31.60 -7.37 -39.14
C ASN A 706 30.07 -7.25 -39.12
N ILE A 707 29.36 -8.10 -39.86
CA ILE A 707 27.89 -8.09 -39.95
C ILE A 707 27.18 -8.15 -38.59
N TYR A 708 27.69 -8.95 -37.65
CA TYR A 708 27.10 -9.12 -36.31
C TYR A 708 27.34 -7.93 -35.38
N GLU A 709 28.18 -6.97 -35.80
CA GLU A 709 28.42 -5.71 -35.11
C GLU A 709 27.50 -4.59 -35.64
N GLU A 710 26.60 -4.88 -36.59
CA GLU A 710 25.77 -3.87 -37.24
C GLU A 710 24.89 -3.09 -36.25
N LYS A 711 24.01 -3.80 -35.51
CA LYS A 711 23.13 -3.25 -34.48
C LYS A 711 23.79 -3.24 -33.07
N MET A 712 25.11 -3.15 -32.98
CA MET A 712 25.81 -3.10 -31.68
C MET A 712 25.41 -1.85 -30.89
N SER A 713 25.16 -2.00 -29.59
CA SER A 713 24.92 -0.87 -28.69
C SER A 713 25.46 -1.12 -27.28
N LEU A 714 25.59 -0.04 -26.51
CA LEU A 714 26.31 -0.01 -25.25
C LEU A 714 25.32 -0.08 -24.09
N LEU A 715 25.47 -1.11 -23.26
CA LEU A 715 24.64 -1.39 -22.09
C LEU A 715 25.46 -1.16 -20.82
N LYS A 716 24.86 -0.59 -19.77
CA LYS A 716 25.49 -0.49 -18.45
C LYS A 716 24.83 -1.47 -17.47
N ILE A 717 25.64 -2.14 -16.65
CA ILE A 717 25.18 -2.96 -15.54
C ILE A 717 25.64 -2.32 -14.22
N GLU A 718 24.71 -2.17 -13.28
CA GLU A 718 24.92 -1.68 -11.92
C GLU A 718 24.47 -2.76 -10.90
N ASN A 719 25.40 -3.60 -10.51
CA ASN A 719 25.33 -4.61 -9.44
C ASN A 719 26.16 -4.17 -8.23
#